data_AF-A0A4V3BD43-F1
#
_entry.id   AF-A0A4V3BD43-F1
#
_cell.length_a   1.000
_cell.length_b   1.000
_cell.length_c   1.000
_cell.angle_alpha   90.00
_cell.angle_beta   90.00
_cell.angle_gamma   90.00
#
_symmetry.space_group_name_H-M   'P 1'
#
loop_
_entity.id
_entity.type
_entity.pdbx_description
1 polymer ?
#
loop_
_entity_poly.entity_id
_entity_poly.type
_entity_poly.pdbx_seq_one_letter_code
_entity_poly.pdbx_strand_id
1 'polypeptide(L)'
;MNIERYILFREGLVYPGLLIRIVEAINNTEETLENIDDCIYIQQILKYIKWLSTNKEVSEKMLNESGLTKELLDEGEKILQKRINIYLNTIKLADIQVFLNSDSIYDFKLFLDLIKDYKKTNLINQETFNQILDARKVHLYDILKTNWFVDEHKEIIKHELINSKQAANILIKANYKNKNTENVKKLEVDDETFSQIIEKYIDELNIIDSDLNILSDSKGALFQISPALKLKAKKKYDELTKKLLNKHSPAGLEFGVKIKQNKEQILPITYSQDGHYLVMNINSSIWATDNDELLNYFYYNTFIFNGYGVLNITNKENGALASLFSMDYDKFYEMDTVQRSYFMYDQSFLYVMNEFLEHNNKTVLDLIQHFINDILVKDYKIENIKFTLPKSEDQNEINRDLSLKIETLLKYYQYYVEYGYVNTDEIKMGYSLPKIKDLKSQSKMYIKIKNDFNINKICQLLYNDQSPLYIYSVTELQTKGCFYLQFENNSLEINDKLKDNELVMFLLEQNILKEENDTLKFIDFNIISVLYHLYNKHYMNFYYLNGSVQNEINKLIELGYVEWENGLFTTEESNIVSFLLNNELYENAVAVRNKYAHPETLDEYTGKEVYEDFITILQLYIYIIMKINDDCRITQFLNKENQ
;
A
#
# COMPACT_ATOMS: atom_id res chain seq x y z
N MET A 1 0.14 -4.82 42.89
CA MET A 1 0.42 -5.08 41.47
C MET A 1 1.70 -4.34 41.14
N ASN A 2 2.82 -5.06 41.02
CA ASN A 2 4.04 -4.46 40.49
C ASN A 2 3.72 -4.08 39.04
N ILE A 3 3.75 -2.77 38.74
CA ILE A 3 3.68 -2.30 37.37
C ILE A 3 4.97 -2.78 36.70
N GLU A 4 4.87 -3.75 35.81
CA GLU A 4 6.01 -4.25 35.04
C GLU A 4 6.67 -3.09 34.28
N ARG A 5 7.98 -2.90 34.49
CA ARG A 5 8.74 -1.79 33.91
C ARG A 5 9.02 -2.09 32.42
N TYR A 6 8.14 -1.65 31.53
CA TYR A 6 8.34 -1.76 30.07
C TYR A 6 8.91 -0.48 29.45
N ILE A 7 9.93 -0.62 28.59
CA ILE A 7 10.46 0.47 27.76
C ILE A 7 11.07 -0.08 26.46
N LEU A 8 10.86 0.59 25.33
CA LEU A 8 11.46 0.21 24.05
C LEU A 8 12.09 1.45 23.40
N PHE A 9 13.34 1.33 22.95
CA PHE A 9 14.04 2.41 22.26
C PHE A 9 13.40 2.71 20.90
N ARG A 10 13.00 3.97 20.71
CA ARG A 10 12.57 4.52 19.42
C ARG A 10 13.29 5.84 19.21
N GLU A 11 14.00 5.93 18.09
CA GLU A 11 14.76 7.12 17.75
C GLU A 11 13.86 8.37 17.73
N GLY A 12 14.30 9.45 18.36
CA GLY A 12 13.55 10.71 18.41
C GLY A 12 12.37 10.75 19.38
N LEU A 13 12.00 9.63 20.02
CA LEU A 13 10.87 9.58 20.95
C LEU A 13 11.35 9.83 22.39
N VAL A 14 11.46 11.09 22.78
CA VAL A 14 11.83 11.49 24.15
C VAL A 14 10.73 12.33 24.78
N TYR A 15 10.31 11.96 25.99
CA TYR A 15 9.22 12.58 26.73
C TYR A 15 9.53 12.63 28.23
N PRO A 16 8.87 13.50 29.03
CA PRO A 16 9.22 13.71 30.44
C PRO A 16 9.23 12.43 31.29
N GLY A 17 8.25 11.53 31.09
CA GLY A 17 8.20 10.24 31.79
C GLY A 17 9.40 9.32 31.52
N LEU A 18 9.95 9.35 30.28
CA LEU A 18 11.18 8.64 29.95
C LEU A 18 12.38 9.24 30.68
N LEU A 19 12.48 10.57 30.73
CA LEU A 19 13.58 11.27 31.41
C LEU A 19 13.59 10.96 32.91
N ILE A 20 12.41 10.91 33.55
CA ILE A 20 12.28 10.47 34.95
C ILE A 20 12.80 9.04 35.13
N ARG A 21 12.39 8.11 34.25
CA ARG A 21 12.87 6.71 34.30
C ARG A 21 14.38 6.59 34.09
N ILE A 22 14.97 7.43 33.25
CA ILE A 22 16.44 7.50 33.06
C ILE A 22 17.10 7.93 34.37
N VAL A 23 16.61 9.00 35.02
CA VAL A 23 17.13 9.48 36.31
C VAL A 23 17.00 8.41 37.39
N GLU A 24 15.83 7.77 37.50
CA GLU A 24 15.59 6.69 38.45
C GLU A 24 16.55 5.51 38.23
N ALA A 25 16.75 5.08 36.98
CA ALA A 25 17.64 3.98 36.66
C ALA A 25 19.11 4.29 37.02
N ILE A 26 19.55 5.53 36.83
CA ILE A 26 20.91 5.98 37.17
C ILE A 26 21.09 6.06 38.69
N ASN A 27 20.12 6.64 39.40
CA ASN A 27 20.21 6.87 40.84
C ASN A 27 20.01 5.59 41.67
N ASN A 28 19.31 4.58 41.16
CA ASN A 28 19.05 3.34 41.87
C ASN A 28 20.24 2.36 41.75
N THR A 29 21.36 2.70 42.40
CA THR A 29 22.63 1.94 42.32
C THR A 29 22.65 0.64 43.12
N GLU A 30 21.69 0.43 44.03
CA GLU A 30 21.63 -0.74 44.93
C GLU A 30 20.80 -1.91 44.37
N GLU A 31 19.99 -1.68 43.33
CA GLU A 31 19.10 -2.69 42.75
C GLU A 31 19.92 -3.67 41.86
N THR A 32 20.17 -4.89 42.35
CA THR A 32 20.76 -5.96 41.55
C THR A 32 19.78 -6.37 40.46
N LEU A 33 20.24 -6.50 39.21
CA LEU A 33 19.42 -7.06 38.13
C LEU A 33 19.08 -8.50 38.49
N GLU A 34 17.79 -8.85 38.52
CA GLU A 34 17.34 -10.17 38.98
C GLU A 34 17.12 -11.13 37.81
N ASN A 35 16.67 -10.59 36.68
CA ASN A 35 16.30 -11.37 35.49
C ASN A 35 16.79 -10.71 34.17
N ILE A 36 16.54 -11.41 33.06
CA ILE A 36 16.89 -10.94 31.71
C ILE A 36 16.04 -9.74 31.29
N ASP A 37 14.79 -9.63 31.74
CA ASP A 37 13.88 -8.51 31.42
C ASP A 37 14.43 -7.20 31.98
N ASP A 38 14.94 -7.21 33.21
CA ASP A 38 15.61 -6.06 33.83
C ASP A 38 16.83 -5.62 32.99
N CYS A 39 17.59 -6.59 32.46
CA CYS A 39 18.74 -6.29 31.62
C CYS A 39 18.32 -5.65 30.29
N ILE A 40 17.27 -6.17 29.65
CA ILE A 40 16.74 -5.61 28.41
C ILE A 40 16.22 -4.19 28.66
N TYR A 41 15.44 -3.98 29.73
CA TYR A 41 14.94 -2.66 30.14
C TYR A 41 16.08 -1.65 30.27
N ILE A 42 17.14 -2.00 30.99
CA ILE A 42 18.30 -1.11 31.18
C ILE A 42 19.07 -0.88 29.87
N GLN A 43 19.15 -1.88 28.99
CA GLN A 43 19.76 -1.70 27.67
C GLN A 43 18.97 -0.73 26.80
N GLN A 44 17.64 -0.77 26.84
CA GLN A 44 16.80 0.18 26.11
C GLN A 44 16.98 1.61 26.66
N ILE A 45 17.11 1.78 27.97
CA ILE A 45 17.48 3.06 28.60
C ILE A 45 18.85 3.55 28.12
N LEU A 46 19.86 2.67 28.07
CA LEU A 46 21.19 3.00 27.57
C LEU A 46 21.16 3.49 26.11
N LYS A 47 20.30 2.92 25.26
CA LYS A 47 20.13 3.40 23.88
C LYS A 47 19.57 4.83 23.85
N TYR A 48 18.61 5.16 24.71
CA TYR A 48 18.13 6.54 24.87
C TYR A 48 19.20 7.50 25.38
N ILE A 49 19.99 7.10 26.38
CA ILE A 49 21.10 7.92 26.90
C ILE A 49 22.12 8.24 25.79
N LYS A 50 22.50 7.24 24.99
CA LYS A 50 23.43 7.43 23.85
C LYS A 50 22.86 8.36 22.79
N TRP A 51 21.58 8.20 22.46
CA TRP A 51 20.90 9.06 21.50
C TRP A 51 20.84 10.52 21.98
N LEU A 52 20.46 10.74 23.24
CA LEU A 52 20.44 12.06 23.88
C LEU A 52 21.82 12.72 23.88
N SER A 53 22.88 11.94 24.15
CA SER A 53 24.25 12.44 24.20
C SER A 53 24.81 12.86 22.83
N THR A 54 24.25 12.29 21.74
CA THR A 54 24.70 12.52 20.36
C THR A 54 23.94 13.69 19.69
N ASN A 55 22.67 13.91 20.04
CA ASN A 55 21.79 14.92 19.41
C ASN A 55 21.66 16.19 20.25
N LYS A 56 22.69 17.06 20.19
CA LYS A 56 22.87 18.22 21.09
C LYS A 56 21.75 19.27 21.08
N GLU A 57 21.17 19.58 19.91
CA GLU A 57 20.16 20.65 19.79
C GLU A 57 18.83 20.28 20.45
N VAL A 58 18.44 19.01 20.40
CA VAL A 58 17.19 18.50 21.01
C VAL A 58 17.35 18.32 22.52
N SER A 59 18.54 17.93 22.95
CA SER A 59 18.83 17.59 24.34
C SER A 59 18.99 18.83 25.23
N GLU A 60 19.59 19.94 24.79
CA GLU A 60 19.75 21.13 25.64
C GLU A 60 18.41 21.70 26.15
N LYS A 61 17.37 21.69 25.32
CA LYS A 61 16.03 22.19 25.73
C LYS A 61 15.34 21.25 26.72
N MET A 62 15.42 19.92 26.49
CA MET A 62 14.75 18.90 27.31
C MET A 62 15.48 18.55 28.62
N LEU A 63 16.82 18.66 28.65
CA LEU A 63 17.65 18.39 29.82
C LEU A 63 17.49 19.47 30.90
N ASN A 64 17.24 20.72 30.50
CA ASN A 64 17.05 21.85 31.42
C ASN A 64 15.79 21.71 32.30
N GLU A 65 14.76 20.99 31.85
CA GLU A 65 13.50 20.81 32.57
C GLU A 65 13.46 19.53 33.44
N SER A 66 14.37 18.58 33.19
CA SER A 66 14.41 17.25 33.85
C SER A 66 15.54 17.07 34.88
N GLY A 67 16.46 18.04 35.00
CA GLY A 67 17.58 17.98 35.94
C GLY A 67 18.71 17.02 35.52
N LEU A 68 18.64 16.44 34.32
CA LEU A 68 19.67 15.58 33.75
C LEU A 68 20.82 16.44 33.21
N THR A 69 22.01 16.34 33.78
CA THR A 69 23.21 16.96 33.21
C THR A 69 23.91 15.98 32.28
N LYS A 70 24.71 16.51 31.34
CA LYS A 70 25.54 15.69 30.46
C LYS A 70 26.51 14.81 31.25
N GLU A 71 27.07 15.34 32.34
CA GLU A 71 27.93 14.58 33.25
C GLU A 71 27.18 13.40 33.88
N LEU A 72 25.92 13.61 34.30
CA LEU A 72 25.09 12.56 34.89
C LEU A 72 24.69 11.49 33.87
N LEU A 73 24.49 11.85 32.59
CA LEU A 73 24.28 10.90 31.50
C LEU A 73 25.53 10.06 31.23
N ASP A 74 26.71 10.68 31.16
CA ASP A 74 27.99 10.01 30.92
C ASP A 74 28.37 9.07 32.09
N GLU A 75 28.10 9.47 33.33
CA GLU A 75 28.28 8.64 34.52
C GLU A 75 27.24 7.52 34.58
N GLY A 76 25.97 7.84 34.34
CA GLY A 76 24.87 6.90 34.28
C GLY A 76 25.07 5.81 33.25
N GLU A 77 25.56 6.16 32.06
CA GLU A 77 25.92 5.20 31.02
C GLU A 77 26.92 4.15 31.55
N LYS A 78 28.00 4.59 32.21
CA LYS A 78 29.02 3.69 32.77
C LYS A 78 28.45 2.79 33.86
N ILE A 79 27.63 3.34 34.76
CA ILE A 79 27.00 2.60 35.87
C ILE A 79 26.09 1.51 35.31
N LEU A 80 25.18 1.86 34.40
CA LEU A 80 24.21 0.93 33.82
C LEU A 80 24.91 -0.14 32.96
N GLN A 81 25.93 0.23 32.18
CA GLN A 81 26.74 -0.74 31.44
C GLN A 81 27.46 -1.73 32.36
N LYS A 82 27.96 -1.26 33.50
CA LYS A 82 28.60 -2.12 34.50
C LYS A 82 27.59 -3.10 35.11
N ARG A 83 26.36 -2.66 35.44
CA ARG A 83 25.29 -3.52 35.98
C ARG A 83 24.97 -4.68 35.04
N ILE A 84 24.72 -4.38 33.75
CA ILE A 84 24.46 -5.41 32.74
C ILE A 84 25.65 -6.37 32.62
N ASN A 85 26.89 -5.86 32.56
CA ASN A 85 28.08 -6.71 32.49
C ASN A 85 28.22 -7.66 33.67
N ILE A 86 27.94 -7.20 34.90
CA ILE A 86 27.98 -8.03 36.11
C ILE A 86 26.97 -9.17 35.98
N TYR A 87 25.72 -8.85 35.63
CA TYR A 87 24.66 -9.86 35.49
C TYR A 87 24.95 -10.87 34.37
N LEU A 88 25.33 -10.40 33.18
CA LEU A 88 25.66 -11.27 32.04
C LEU A 88 26.87 -12.16 32.28
N ASN A 89 27.73 -11.86 33.26
CA ASN A 89 28.82 -12.75 33.68
C ASN A 89 28.35 -13.88 34.62
N THR A 90 27.21 -13.71 35.29
CA THR A 90 26.65 -14.70 36.23
C THR A 90 25.53 -15.55 35.63
N ILE A 91 25.05 -15.18 34.44
CA ILE A 91 23.93 -15.84 33.76
C ILE A 91 24.22 -17.32 33.48
N LYS A 92 23.21 -18.16 33.73
CA LYS A 92 23.23 -19.60 33.46
C LYS A 92 22.13 -19.94 32.47
N LEU A 93 22.23 -21.15 31.91
CA LEU A 93 21.21 -21.73 31.04
C LEU A 93 19.81 -21.72 31.67
N ALA A 94 19.71 -21.97 32.99
CA ALA A 94 18.43 -21.94 33.71
C ALA A 94 17.75 -20.57 33.64
N ASP A 95 18.51 -19.47 33.69
CA ASP A 95 17.98 -18.12 33.63
C ASP A 95 17.41 -17.81 32.23
N ILE A 96 18.08 -18.30 31.18
CA ILE A 96 17.59 -18.22 29.79
C ILE A 96 16.31 -19.02 29.64
N GLN A 97 16.24 -20.22 30.21
CA GLN A 97 15.02 -21.04 30.18
C GLN A 97 13.87 -20.38 30.95
N VAL A 98 14.14 -19.69 32.06
CA VAL A 98 13.12 -18.91 32.79
C VAL A 98 12.58 -17.79 31.91
N PHE A 99 13.45 -16.98 31.30
CA PHE A 99 13.05 -15.91 30.38
C PHE A 99 12.18 -16.41 29.21
N LEU A 100 12.54 -17.55 28.62
CA LEU A 100 11.78 -18.16 27.54
C LEU A 100 10.44 -18.80 27.98
N ASN A 101 10.28 -19.10 29.27
CA ASN A 101 9.09 -19.75 29.82
C ASN A 101 8.16 -18.78 30.56
N SER A 102 8.66 -17.63 31.00
CA SER A 102 7.85 -16.54 31.54
C SER A 102 7.05 -15.86 30.44
N ASP A 103 5.91 -15.27 30.80
CA ASP A 103 5.21 -14.26 29.99
C ASP A 103 6.02 -12.96 29.96
N SER A 104 7.28 -13.04 29.49
CA SER A 104 8.17 -11.87 29.41
C SER A 104 7.55 -10.83 28.49
N ILE A 105 7.63 -9.58 28.93
CA ILE A 105 7.21 -8.40 28.18
C ILE A 105 8.17 -8.05 27.02
N TYR A 106 9.31 -8.75 26.90
CA TYR A 106 10.34 -8.48 25.91
C TYR A 106 10.59 -9.66 24.96
N ASP A 107 10.70 -9.35 23.67
CA ASP A 107 10.94 -10.35 22.63
C ASP A 107 12.36 -10.95 22.70
N PHE A 108 12.48 -12.23 22.30
CA PHE A 108 13.76 -12.94 22.19
C PHE A 108 14.81 -12.19 21.35
N LYS A 109 14.39 -11.43 20.34
CA LYS A 109 15.28 -10.58 19.55
C LYS A 109 16.06 -9.59 20.42
N LEU A 110 15.41 -8.96 21.40
CA LEU A 110 16.05 -7.98 22.28
C LEU A 110 17.12 -8.64 23.15
N PHE A 111 16.89 -9.88 23.58
CA PHE A 111 17.91 -10.67 24.26
C PHE A 111 19.12 -10.97 23.34
N LEU A 112 18.89 -11.30 22.07
CA LEU A 112 19.98 -11.48 21.11
C LEU A 112 20.77 -10.18 20.88
N ASP A 113 20.09 -9.04 20.78
CA ASP A 113 20.73 -7.73 20.67
C ASP A 113 21.56 -7.41 21.93
N LEU A 114 21.06 -7.75 23.13
CA LEU A 114 21.77 -7.63 24.40
C LEU A 114 23.08 -8.39 24.40
N ILE A 115 23.05 -9.71 24.13
CA ILE A 115 24.27 -10.52 24.19
C ILE A 115 25.27 -10.13 23.09
N LYS A 116 24.82 -9.61 21.95
CA LYS A 116 25.69 -9.07 20.90
C LYS A 116 26.40 -7.79 21.35
N ASP A 117 25.66 -6.80 21.85
CA ASP A 117 26.21 -5.51 22.27
C ASP A 117 27.30 -5.69 23.34
N TYR A 118 27.15 -6.71 24.18
CA TYR A 118 28.10 -7.05 25.25
C TYR A 118 29.11 -8.15 24.89
N LYS A 119 29.15 -8.59 23.62
CA LYS A 119 30.09 -9.63 23.12
C LYS A 119 30.03 -10.94 23.91
N LYS A 120 28.83 -11.34 24.34
CA LYS A 120 28.51 -12.57 25.08
C LYS A 120 27.80 -13.60 24.20
N THR A 121 28.12 -13.64 22.91
CA THR A 121 27.47 -14.54 21.93
C THR A 121 27.64 -16.02 22.30
N ASN A 122 28.77 -16.39 22.92
CA ASN A 122 29.05 -17.75 23.41
C ASN A 122 28.04 -18.30 24.44
N LEU A 123 27.16 -17.46 25.02
CA LEU A 123 26.09 -17.90 25.92
C LEU A 123 25.09 -18.82 25.22
N ILE A 124 24.88 -18.64 23.91
CA ILE A 124 24.03 -19.50 23.10
C ILE A 124 24.94 -20.30 22.17
N ASN A 125 25.59 -21.33 22.72
CA ASN A 125 26.33 -22.29 21.90
C ASN A 125 25.35 -23.26 21.20
N GLN A 126 25.87 -24.13 20.32
CA GLN A 126 25.05 -25.08 19.57
C GLN A 126 24.18 -25.99 20.46
N GLU A 127 24.71 -26.46 21.59
CA GLU A 127 23.98 -27.32 22.52
C GLU A 127 22.82 -26.58 23.20
N THR A 128 23.09 -25.36 23.69
CA THR A 128 22.08 -24.48 24.30
C THR A 128 21.00 -24.11 23.29
N PHE A 129 21.39 -23.82 22.05
CA PHE A 129 20.45 -23.48 21.00
C PHE A 129 19.53 -24.64 20.64
N ASN A 130 20.05 -25.87 20.52
CA ASN A 130 19.22 -27.06 20.29
C ASN A 130 18.19 -27.25 21.42
N GLN A 131 18.58 -27.03 22.68
CA GLN A 131 17.64 -27.11 23.81
C GLN A 131 16.54 -26.03 23.75
N ILE A 132 16.87 -24.83 23.27
CA ILE A 132 15.89 -23.75 23.06
C ILE A 132 14.90 -24.12 21.94
N LEU A 133 15.38 -24.72 20.86
CA LEU A 133 14.54 -25.19 19.75
C LEU A 133 13.63 -26.35 20.17
N ASP A 134 14.17 -27.33 20.89
CA ASP A 134 13.41 -28.48 21.42
C ASP A 134 12.28 -28.05 22.35
N ALA A 135 12.49 -26.98 23.13
CA ALA A 135 11.46 -26.40 23.99
C ALA A 135 10.30 -25.76 23.21
N ARG A 136 10.47 -25.50 21.90
CA ARG A 136 9.50 -24.84 21.00
C ARG A 136 8.98 -23.49 21.52
N LYS A 137 9.83 -22.75 22.24
CA LYS A 137 9.47 -21.47 22.88
C LYS A 137 9.79 -20.24 22.05
N VAL A 138 10.64 -20.39 21.04
CA VAL A 138 11.02 -19.30 20.14
C VAL A 138 10.48 -19.58 18.75
N HIS A 139 9.81 -18.59 18.16
CA HIS A 139 9.31 -18.70 16.80
C HIS A 139 10.47 -18.51 15.80
N LEU A 140 10.55 -19.34 14.75
CA LEU A 140 11.61 -19.23 13.73
C LEU A 140 11.71 -17.84 13.09
N TYR A 141 10.58 -17.17 12.84
CA TYR A 141 10.55 -15.76 12.41
C TYR A 141 11.37 -14.83 13.29
N ASP A 142 11.39 -14.99 14.62
CA ASP A 142 12.13 -14.09 15.50
C ASP A 142 13.64 -14.33 15.46
N ILE A 143 14.04 -15.59 15.28
CA ILE A 143 15.43 -15.98 15.02
C ILE A 143 15.90 -15.37 13.68
N LEU A 144 15.08 -15.52 12.64
CA LEU A 144 15.37 -15.03 11.28
C LEU A 144 15.41 -13.51 11.17
N LYS A 145 14.98 -12.73 12.17
CA LYS A 145 15.15 -11.27 12.20
C LYS A 145 16.58 -10.84 12.55
N THR A 146 17.43 -11.75 13.03
CA THR A 146 18.71 -11.41 13.66
C THR A 146 19.91 -11.89 12.84
N ASN A 147 20.46 -11.02 11.99
CA ASN A 147 21.47 -11.37 10.98
C ASN A 147 22.69 -12.14 11.51
N TRP A 148 23.30 -11.64 12.59
CA TRP A 148 24.54 -12.20 13.14
C TRP A 148 24.33 -13.61 13.71
N PHE A 149 23.17 -13.84 14.34
CA PHE A 149 22.84 -15.12 14.96
C PHE A 149 22.56 -16.18 13.90
N VAL A 150 21.91 -15.78 12.81
CA VAL A 150 21.72 -16.64 11.64
C VAL A 150 23.07 -17.03 11.02
N ASP A 151 24.01 -16.09 10.92
CA ASP A 151 25.34 -16.37 10.36
C ASP A 151 26.15 -17.38 11.19
N GLU A 152 26.00 -17.40 12.51
CA GLU A 152 26.71 -18.31 13.42
C GLU A 152 26.09 -19.72 13.47
N HIS A 153 24.76 -19.83 13.32
CA HIS A 153 24.02 -21.09 13.51
C HIS A 153 23.30 -21.60 12.25
N LYS A 154 23.79 -21.26 11.05
CA LYS A 154 23.15 -21.56 9.76
C LYS A 154 22.62 -22.98 9.62
N GLU A 155 23.47 -23.98 9.85
CA GLU A 155 23.11 -25.40 9.66
C GLU A 155 21.99 -25.86 10.60
N ILE A 156 22.02 -25.43 11.87
CA ILE A 156 21.00 -25.80 12.86
C ILE A 156 19.66 -25.15 12.49
N ILE A 157 19.69 -23.86 12.12
CA ILE A 157 18.49 -23.12 11.71
C ILE A 157 17.90 -23.72 10.43
N LYS A 158 18.75 -24.09 9.46
CA LYS A 158 18.34 -24.76 8.21
C LYS A 158 17.64 -26.09 8.50
N HIS A 159 18.25 -26.94 9.33
CA HIS A 159 17.68 -28.23 9.70
C HIS A 159 16.33 -28.07 10.41
N GLU A 160 16.22 -27.13 11.37
CA GLU A 160 14.97 -26.87 12.07
C GLU A 160 13.88 -26.30 11.15
N LEU A 161 14.26 -25.39 10.24
CA LEU A 161 13.35 -24.81 9.26
C LEU A 161 12.73 -25.88 8.36
N ILE A 162 13.55 -26.77 7.77
CA ILE A 162 13.09 -27.81 6.85
C ILE A 162 12.12 -28.79 7.54
N ASN A 163 12.33 -29.07 8.83
CA ASN A 163 11.49 -29.98 9.61
C ASN A 163 10.26 -29.31 10.24
N SER A 164 10.16 -27.99 10.18
CA SER A 164 9.07 -27.23 10.78
C SER A 164 7.79 -27.31 9.94
N LYS A 165 6.63 -27.32 10.62
CA LYS A 165 5.33 -27.15 9.94
C LYS A 165 5.17 -25.77 9.28
N GLN A 166 5.96 -24.80 9.69
CA GLN A 166 5.92 -23.43 9.17
C GLN A 166 6.89 -23.21 8.01
N ALA A 167 7.64 -24.25 7.60
CA ALA A 167 8.66 -24.18 6.55
C ALA A 167 8.10 -23.55 5.27
N ALA A 168 6.96 -24.05 4.80
CA ALA A 168 6.30 -23.55 3.60
C ALA A 168 6.00 -22.05 3.71
N ASN A 169 5.27 -21.62 4.73
CA ASN A 169 4.90 -20.20 4.90
C ASN A 169 6.14 -19.28 5.01
N ILE A 170 7.19 -19.70 5.71
CA ILE A 170 8.44 -18.92 5.84
C ILE A 170 9.14 -18.83 4.48
N LEU A 171 9.30 -19.96 3.77
CA LEU A 171 10.01 -20.02 2.50
C LEU A 171 9.23 -19.33 1.37
N ILE A 172 7.91 -19.44 1.33
CA ILE A 172 7.03 -18.71 0.40
C ILE A 172 7.19 -17.21 0.65
N LYS A 173 7.02 -16.74 1.89
CA LYS A 173 7.25 -15.33 2.20
C LYS A 173 8.67 -14.90 1.87
N ALA A 174 9.68 -15.74 2.09
CA ALA A 174 11.05 -15.45 1.69
C ALA A 174 11.22 -15.28 0.18
N ASN A 175 10.55 -16.13 -0.60
CA ASN A 175 10.63 -16.14 -2.05
C ASN A 175 9.93 -14.93 -2.70
N TYR A 176 8.91 -14.39 -2.00
CA TYR A 176 7.97 -13.44 -2.59
C TYR A 176 7.81 -12.10 -1.83
N LYS A 177 8.38 -11.93 -0.62
CA LYS A 177 8.36 -10.67 0.15
C LYS A 177 9.76 -10.06 0.30
N ASN A 178 9.87 -8.74 0.32
CA ASN A 178 11.17 -8.07 0.51
C ASN A 178 11.60 -7.92 1.98
N LYS A 179 10.66 -7.85 2.94
CA LYS A 179 10.98 -7.53 4.35
C LYS A 179 11.19 -8.79 5.21
N ASN A 180 12.34 -8.86 5.89
CA ASN A 180 12.79 -9.94 6.80
C ASN A 180 13.19 -11.27 6.12
N THR A 181 13.47 -11.25 4.81
CA THR A 181 13.73 -12.46 4.01
C THR A 181 15.21 -12.68 3.70
N GLU A 182 16.07 -11.68 3.93
CA GLU A 182 17.52 -11.76 3.68
C GLU A 182 18.21 -12.91 4.42
N ASN A 183 17.83 -13.16 5.67
CA ASN A 183 18.45 -14.23 6.44
C ASN A 183 18.04 -15.62 5.99
N VAL A 184 16.86 -15.77 5.38
CA VAL A 184 16.46 -17.05 4.77
C VAL A 184 17.34 -17.34 3.55
N LYS A 185 17.72 -16.30 2.77
CA LYS A 185 18.66 -16.46 1.64
C LYS A 185 19.99 -17.05 2.08
N LYS A 186 20.45 -16.70 3.28
CA LYS A 186 21.73 -17.16 3.85
C LYS A 186 21.74 -18.64 4.26
N LEU A 187 20.57 -19.27 4.38
CA LEU A 187 20.46 -20.68 4.76
C LEU A 187 20.73 -21.62 3.57
N GLU A 188 20.84 -21.09 2.34
CA GLU A 188 21.19 -21.86 1.13
C GLU A 188 20.34 -23.14 0.99
N VAL A 189 19.02 -23.00 1.14
CA VAL A 189 18.07 -24.07 0.83
C VAL A 189 18.05 -24.24 -0.69
N ASP A 190 18.14 -25.48 -1.17
CA ASP A 190 18.12 -25.77 -2.61
C ASP A 190 16.68 -25.87 -3.16
N ASP A 191 16.54 -25.71 -4.48
CA ASP A 191 15.25 -25.73 -5.19
C ASP A 191 14.52 -27.07 -5.06
N GLU A 192 15.24 -28.18 -4.91
CA GLU A 192 14.64 -29.52 -4.76
C GLU A 192 14.00 -29.67 -3.38
N THR A 193 14.71 -29.32 -2.32
CA THR A 193 14.20 -29.28 -0.94
C THR A 193 13.01 -28.32 -0.84
N PHE A 194 13.11 -27.13 -1.41
CA PHE A 194 12.00 -26.18 -1.46
C PHE A 194 10.78 -26.79 -2.16
N SER A 195 10.96 -27.39 -3.34
CA SER A 195 9.88 -28.02 -4.10
C SER A 195 9.19 -29.13 -3.31
N GLN A 196 9.93 -29.97 -2.59
CA GLN A 196 9.36 -31.04 -1.75
C GLN A 196 8.53 -30.50 -0.59
N ILE A 197 9.01 -29.44 0.08
CA ILE A 197 8.28 -28.78 1.19
C ILE A 197 6.97 -28.19 0.68
N ILE A 198 7.02 -27.48 -0.46
CA ILE A 198 5.83 -26.86 -1.06
C ILE A 198 4.86 -27.92 -1.56
N GLU A 199 5.34 -28.98 -2.18
CA GLU A 199 4.50 -30.06 -2.67
C GLU A 199 3.71 -30.72 -1.53
N LYS A 200 4.39 -31.04 -0.42
CA LYS A 200 3.76 -31.57 0.78
C LYS A 200 2.74 -30.58 1.37
N TYR A 201 3.07 -29.30 1.43
CA TYR A 201 2.16 -28.25 1.89
C TYR A 201 0.88 -28.17 1.06
N ILE A 202 0.98 -28.19 -0.27
CA ILE A 202 -0.17 -28.19 -1.19
C ILE A 202 -1.06 -29.43 -0.95
N ASP A 203 -0.45 -30.60 -0.73
CA ASP A 203 -1.19 -31.83 -0.48
C ASP A 203 -1.95 -31.80 0.86
N GLU A 204 -1.31 -31.30 1.92
CA GLU A 204 -1.88 -31.22 3.28
C GLU A 204 -2.94 -30.10 3.45
N LEU A 205 -2.93 -29.08 2.58
CA LEU A 205 -3.90 -27.99 2.62
C LEU A 205 -5.34 -28.47 2.44
N ASN A 206 -6.21 -28.05 3.35
CA ASN A 206 -7.64 -28.40 3.38
C ASN A 206 -8.58 -27.18 3.38
N ILE A 207 -8.02 -25.97 3.46
CA ILE A 207 -8.74 -24.68 3.45
C ILE A 207 -8.08 -23.82 2.36
N ILE A 208 -8.84 -22.94 1.71
CA ILE A 208 -8.28 -21.99 0.74
C ILE A 208 -7.23 -21.13 1.45
N ASP A 209 -6.05 -21.06 0.84
CA ASP A 209 -4.92 -20.26 1.31
C ASP A 209 -4.46 -19.36 0.15
N SER A 210 -4.18 -18.09 0.46
CA SER A 210 -3.67 -17.10 -0.50
C SER A 210 -2.35 -17.54 -1.14
N ASP A 211 -1.54 -18.31 -0.41
CA ASP A 211 -0.25 -18.77 -0.87
C ASP A 211 -0.34 -19.65 -2.13
N LEU A 212 -1.48 -20.33 -2.34
CA LEU A 212 -1.71 -21.13 -3.56
C LEU A 212 -1.74 -20.30 -4.84
N ASN A 213 -2.36 -19.12 -4.82
CA ASN A 213 -2.42 -18.22 -5.99
C ASN A 213 -1.03 -17.65 -6.31
N ILE A 214 -0.23 -17.39 -5.28
CA ILE A 214 1.12 -16.86 -5.47
C ILE A 214 2.01 -17.92 -6.10
N LEU A 215 1.93 -19.15 -5.60
CA LEU A 215 2.68 -20.28 -6.14
C LEU A 215 2.30 -20.59 -7.59
N SER A 216 1.05 -20.36 -8.01
CA SER A 216 0.65 -20.57 -9.41
C SER A 216 1.16 -19.48 -10.35
N ASP A 217 1.09 -18.22 -9.93
CA ASP A 217 1.18 -17.09 -10.87
C ASP A 217 2.58 -16.46 -10.89
N SER A 218 3.33 -16.52 -9.79
CA SER A 218 4.60 -15.80 -9.65
C SER A 218 5.84 -16.68 -9.90
N LYS A 219 6.91 -16.09 -10.42
CA LYS A 219 8.20 -16.75 -10.74
C LYS A 219 9.07 -16.94 -9.51
N GLY A 220 8.94 -16.07 -8.50
CA GLY A 220 9.75 -16.11 -7.28
C GLY A 220 11.12 -15.48 -7.46
N ALA A 221 11.66 -14.93 -6.38
CA ALA A 221 12.95 -14.23 -6.40
C ALA A 221 14.13 -15.11 -5.95
N LEU A 222 13.86 -16.15 -5.15
CA LEU A 222 14.87 -17.01 -4.52
C LEU A 222 14.88 -18.43 -5.05
N PHE A 223 13.71 -19.02 -5.24
CA PHE A 223 13.56 -20.42 -5.63
C PHE A 223 12.84 -20.55 -6.96
N GLN A 224 13.31 -21.47 -7.80
CA GLN A 224 12.65 -21.80 -9.05
C GLN A 224 11.51 -22.80 -8.82
N ILE A 225 10.29 -22.42 -9.21
CA ILE A 225 9.14 -23.32 -9.16
C ILE A 225 8.90 -23.96 -10.53
N SER A 226 8.87 -25.29 -10.55
CA SER A 226 8.58 -26.04 -11.77
C SER A 226 7.15 -25.78 -12.27
N PRO A 227 6.91 -25.77 -13.61
CA PRO A 227 5.55 -25.61 -14.16
C PRO A 227 4.55 -26.64 -13.62
N ALA A 228 5.01 -27.86 -13.31
CA ALA A 228 4.19 -28.92 -12.73
C ALA A 228 3.66 -28.54 -11.34
N LEU A 229 4.52 -27.96 -10.49
CA LEU A 229 4.14 -27.55 -9.13
C LEU A 229 3.20 -26.33 -9.17
N LYS A 230 3.41 -25.38 -10.09
CA LYS A 230 2.48 -24.26 -10.35
C LYS A 230 1.09 -24.76 -10.72
N LEU A 231 1.02 -25.72 -11.64
CA LEU A 231 -0.24 -26.32 -12.06
C LEU A 231 -0.92 -27.09 -10.90
N LYS A 232 -0.14 -27.77 -10.06
CA LYS A 232 -0.65 -28.46 -8.86
C LYS A 232 -1.29 -27.46 -7.89
N ALA A 233 -0.62 -26.34 -7.60
CA ALA A 233 -1.13 -25.27 -6.74
C ALA A 233 -2.46 -24.70 -7.29
N LYS A 234 -2.49 -24.36 -8.59
CA LYS A 234 -3.71 -23.87 -9.26
C LYS A 234 -4.88 -24.84 -9.15
N LYS A 235 -4.65 -26.12 -9.47
CA LYS A 235 -5.69 -27.17 -9.37
C LYS A 235 -6.20 -27.34 -7.94
N LYS A 236 -5.30 -27.31 -6.95
CA LYS A 236 -5.67 -27.41 -5.53
C LYS A 236 -6.52 -26.22 -5.10
N TYR A 237 -6.16 -25.01 -5.52
CA TYR A 237 -6.95 -23.81 -5.27
C TYR A 237 -8.36 -23.92 -5.84
N ASP A 238 -8.49 -24.33 -7.11
CA ASP A 238 -9.79 -24.52 -7.76
C ASP A 238 -10.64 -25.59 -7.06
N GLU A 239 -10.01 -26.68 -6.63
CA GLU A 239 -10.67 -27.77 -5.88
C GLU A 239 -11.20 -27.27 -4.53
N LEU A 240 -10.37 -26.57 -3.74
CA LEU A 240 -10.75 -26.04 -2.44
C LEU A 240 -11.83 -24.96 -2.56
N THR A 241 -11.74 -24.10 -3.59
CA THR A 241 -12.76 -23.10 -3.92
C THR A 241 -14.10 -23.75 -4.21
N LYS A 242 -14.14 -24.76 -5.08
CA LYS A 242 -15.37 -25.52 -5.38
C LYS A 242 -15.92 -26.21 -4.13
N LYS A 243 -15.06 -26.80 -3.29
CA LYS A 243 -15.48 -27.43 -2.03
C LYS A 243 -16.11 -26.42 -1.06
N LEU A 244 -15.54 -25.22 -0.95
CA LEU A 244 -16.03 -24.16 -0.08
C LEU A 244 -17.40 -23.64 -0.57
N LEU A 245 -17.51 -23.33 -1.86
CA LEU A 245 -18.77 -22.93 -2.50
C LEU A 245 -19.88 -23.98 -2.35
N ASN A 246 -19.54 -25.27 -2.39
CA ASN A 246 -20.52 -26.36 -2.26
C ASN A 246 -20.91 -26.69 -0.81
N LYS A 247 -20.05 -26.44 0.18
CA LYS A 247 -20.31 -26.76 1.61
C LYS A 247 -21.01 -25.64 2.36
N HIS A 248 -20.85 -24.41 1.91
CA HIS A 248 -21.24 -23.22 2.64
C HIS A 248 -22.08 -22.30 1.73
N SER A 249 -23.40 -22.24 1.97
CA SER A 249 -24.23 -21.06 1.69
C SER A 249 -24.60 -20.27 2.97
N PRO A 250 -23.68 -19.97 3.92
CA PRO A 250 -23.94 -18.88 4.84
C PRO A 250 -23.92 -17.58 4.00
N ALA A 251 -24.61 -16.55 4.47
CA ALA A 251 -24.60 -15.22 3.88
C ALA A 251 -23.15 -14.77 3.60
N GLY A 252 -22.67 -15.01 2.38
CA GLY A 252 -21.40 -14.48 1.91
C GLY A 252 -21.52 -12.97 1.79
N LEU A 253 -20.40 -12.26 1.87
CA LEU A 253 -20.38 -10.87 1.44
C LEU A 253 -20.59 -10.86 -0.08
N GLU A 254 -21.83 -10.67 -0.51
CA GLU A 254 -22.13 -10.45 -1.93
C GLU A 254 -21.95 -8.97 -2.25
N PHE A 255 -21.08 -8.68 -3.20
CA PHE A 255 -20.89 -7.35 -3.77
C PHE A 255 -20.86 -7.46 -5.29
N GLY A 256 -21.11 -6.35 -5.98
CA GLY A 256 -21.11 -6.35 -7.44
C GLY A 256 -21.83 -5.14 -8.02
N VAL A 257 -22.27 -5.28 -9.27
CA VAL A 257 -22.93 -4.21 -10.01
C VAL A 257 -24.35 -4.60 -10.35
N LYS A 258 -25.31 -3.73 -10.04
CA LYS A 258 -26.71 -3.87 -10.45
C LYS A 258 -27.00 -2.85 -11.54
N ILE A 259 -27.46 -3.31 -12.71
CA ILE A 259 -27.93 -2.43 -13.77
C ILE A 259 -29.46 -2.35 -13.69
N LYS A 260 -30.00 -1.13 -13.60
CA LYS A 260 -31.45 -0.88 -13.52
C LYS A 260 -31.86 0.07 -14.63
N GLN A 261 -32.88 -0.29 -15.38
CA GLN A 261 -33.51 0.64 -16.30
C GLN A 261 -34.45 1.58 -15.52
N ASN A 262 -34.24 2.88 -15.64
CA ASN A 262 -35.13 3.91 -15.13
C ASN A 262 -35.46 4.91 -16.25
N LYS A 263 -36.71 4.92 -16.73
CA LYS A 263 -37.15 5.82 -17.81
C LYS A 263 -37.52 7.22 -17.31
N GLU A 264 -37.72 7.40 -16.01
CA GLU A 264 -38.15 8.67 -15.41
C GLU A 264 -36.97 9.58 -15.04
N GLN A 265 -35.74 9.05 -15.01
CA GLN A 265 -34.56 9.87 -14.73
C GLN A 265 -34.22 10.80 -15.90
N ILE A 266 -33.72 11.99 -15.56
CA ILE A 266 -33.40 13.06 -16.52
C ILE A 266 -32.07 12.80 -17.23
N LEU A 267 -31.09 12.24 -16.52
CA LEU A 267 -29.76 11.95 -17.06
C LEU A 267 -29.72 10.55 -17.71
N PRO A 268 -28.91 10.34 -18.76
CA PRO A 268 -28.77 9.03 -19.39
C PRO A 268 -28.30 7.97 -18.40
N ILE A 269 -27.37 8.34 -17.50
CA ILE A 269 -26.85 7.47 -16.46
C ILE A 269 -26.84 8.21 -15.13
N THR A 270 -27.23 7.50 -14.08
CA THR A 270 -26.94 7.89 -12.69
C THR A 270 -26.41 6.68 -11.94
N TYR A 271 -25.70 6.92 -10.85
CA TYR A 271 -25.20 5.86 -9.99
C TYR A 271 -25.71 6.04 -8.56
N SER A 272 -25.87 4.92 -7.86
CA SER A 272 -26.22 4.89 -6.44
C SER A 272 -25.58 3.68 -5.78
N GLN A 273 -25.65 3.61 -4.45
CA GLN A 273 -25.18 2.47 -3.69
C GLN A 273 -26.36 1.76 -3.01
N ASP A 274 -26.40 0.44 -3.11
CA ASP A 274 -27.42 -0.43 -2.49
C ASP A 274 -26.72 -1.54 -1.70
N GLY A 275 -26.43 -1.26 -0.43
CA GLY A 275 -25.57 -2.11 0.40
C GLY A 275 -24.16 -2.22 -0.20
N HIS A 276 -23.76 -3.45 -0.52
CA HIS A 276 -22.46 -3.75 -1.15
C HIS A 276 -22.52 -3.74 -2.69
N TYR A 277 -23.63 -3.32 -3.29
CA TYR A 277 -23.77 -3.22 -4.74
C TYR A 277 -23.63 -1.78 -5.22
N LEU A 278 -22.81 -1.56 -6.25
CA LEU A 278 -22.87 -0.36 -7.06
C LEU A 278 -24.03 -0.48 -8.05
N VAL A 279 -24.95 0.49 -8.03
CA VAL A 279 -26.14 0.48 -8.88
C VAL A 279 -25.96 1.49 -9.99
N MET A 280 -26.05 1.02 -11.23
CA MET A 280 -26.10 1.85 -12.42
C MET A 280 -27.55 1.96 -12.89
N ASN A 281 -28.11 3.16 -12.83
CA ASN A 281 -29.44 3.43 -13.36
C ASN A 281 -29.30 4.03 -14.75
N ILE A 282 -29.92 3.40 -15.74
CA ILE A 282 -29.80 3.76 -17.14
C ILE A 282 -31.15 4.18 -17.69
N ASN A 283 -31.14 5.25 -18.48
CA ASN A 283 -32.28 5.66 -19.29
C ASN A 283 -31.95 5.44 -20.77
N SER A 284 -32.27 4.25 -21.27
CA SER A 284 -32.14 3.90 -22.69
C SER A 284 -32.88 4.82 -23.66
N SER A 285 -33.76 5.72 -23.20
CA SER A 285 -34.51 6.65 -24.06
C SER A 285 -33.86 8.02 -24.24
N ILE A 286 -32.81 8.35 -23.46
CA ILE A 286 -32.17 9.68 -23.44
C ILE A 286 -30.69 9.55 -23.85
N TRP A 287 -30.43 8.94 -25.01
CA TRP A 287 -29.07 8.82 -25.53
C TRP A 287 -28.87 9.72 -26.73
N ALA A 288 -27.77 10.48 -26.69
CA ALA A 288 -27.34 11.26 -27.83
C ALA A 288 -26.97 10.34 -29.00
N THR A 289 -27.32 10.75 -30.20
CA THR A 289 -26.82 10.11 -31.41
C THR A 289 -25.51 10.72 -31.88
N ASP A 290 -25.14 11.90 -31.38
CA ASP A 290 -23.90 12.59 -31.72
C ASP A 290 -22.70 12.09 -30.91
N ASN A 291 -21.53 12.01 -31.55
CA ASN A 291 -20.32 11.48 -30.93
C ASN A 291 -19.73 12.41 -29.85
N ASP A 292 -19.82 13.73 -30.03
CA ASP A 292 -19.28 14.71 -29.07
C ASP A 292 -20.12 14.69 -27.80
N GLU A 293 -21.46 14.64 -27.94
CA GLU A 293 -22.38 14.50 -26.81
C GLU A 293 -22.17 13.16 -26.07
N LEU A 294 -21.98 12.06 -26.79
CA LEU A 294 -21.68 10.76 -26.18
C LEU A 294 -20.35 10.79 -25.41
N LEU A 295 -19.29 11.36 -25.98
CA LEU A 295 -18.01 11.51 -25.29
C LEU A 295 -18.14 12.40 -24.04
N ASN A 296 -18.96 13.45 -24.09
CA ASN A 296 -19.26 14.26 -22.91
C ASN A 296 -19.95 13.44 -21.82
N TYR A 297 -20.86 12.53 -22.16
CA TYR A 297 -21.42 11.61 -21.16
C TYR A 297 -20.36 10.69 -20.58
N PHE A 298 -19.45 10.15 -21.40
CA PHE A 298 -18.32 9.36 -20.92
C PHE A 298 -17.44 10.14 -19.93
N TYR A 299 -17.26 11.44 -20.17
CA TYR A 299 -16.39 12.29 -19.38
C TYR A 299 -17.03 12.82 -18.08
N TYR A 300 -18.27 13.33 -18.15
CA TYR A 300 -18.92 14.00 -17.02
C TYR A 300 -19.95 13.16 -16.28
N ASN A 301 -20.52 12.13 -16.92
CA ASN A 301 -21.66 11.38 -16.40
C ASN A 301 -21.33 9.92 -16.10
N THR A 302 -20.07 9.51 -16.26
CA THR A 302 -19.62 8.20 -15.82
C THR A 302 -19.02 8.26 -14.44
N PHE A 303 -18.98 7.08 -13.81
CA PHE A 303 -18.30 6.88 -12.54
C PHE A 303 -16.82 6.51 -12.74
N ILE A 304 -16.21 6.88 -13.88
CA ILE A 304 -14.81 6.57 -14.19
C ILE A 304 -13.86 7.46 -13.40
N PHE A 305 -14.16 8.75 -13.26
CA PHE A 305 -13.41 9.66 -12.39
C PHE A 305 -14.11 9.86 -11.05
N ASN A 306 -13.31 10.01 -10.00
CA ASN A 306 -13.77 10.53 -8.72
C ASN A 306 -13.92 12.06 -8.78
N GLY A 307 -14.53 12.65 -7.75
CA GLY A 307 -14.71 14.11 -7.65
C GLY A 307 -13.42 14.94 -7.59
N TYR A 308 -12.25 14.29 -7.58
CA TYR A 308 -10.93 14.90 -7.56
C TYR A 308 -10.16 14.69 -8.87
N GLY A 309 -10.79 14.21 -9.94
CA GLY A 309 -10.14 14.02 -11.25
C GLY A 309 -9.14 12.85 -11.33
N VAL A 310 -9.33 11.84 -10.47
CA VAL A 310 -8.52 10.61 -10.45
C VAL A 310 -9.44 9.42 -10.74
N LEU A 311 -8.95 8.38 -11.43
CA LEU A 311 -9.76 7.22 -11.76
C LEU A 311 -10.32 6.54 -10.49
N ASN A 312 -11.62 6.28 -10.46
CA ASN A 312 -12.32 5.70 -9.31
C ASN A 312 -11.83 4.30 -8.95
N ILE A 313 -11.30 3.54 -9.92
CA ILE A 313 -10.67 2.23 -9.71
C ILE A 313 -9.44 2.29 -8.79
N THR A 314 -8.83 3.46 -8.57
CA THR A 314 -7.75 3.61 -7.57
C THR A 314 -8.25 3.72 -6.14
N ASN A 315 -9.55 3.89 -5.91
CA ASN A 315 -10.09 3.96 -4.56
C ASN A 315 -9.89 2.63 -3.85
N LYS A 316 -9.16 2.67 -2.73
CA LYS A 316 -8.91 1.52 -1.87
C LYS A 316 -9.81 1.53 -0.64
N GLU A 317 -9.90 0.37 0.00
CA GLU A 317 -10.51 0.24 1.31
C GLU A 317 -9.56 0.85 2.38
N ASN A 318 -9.98 1.94 3.02
CA ASN A 318 -9.15 2.70 3.95
C ASN A 318 -9.18 2.19 5.41
N GLY A 319 -9.76 1.01 5.66
CA GLY A 319 -9.90 0.45 7.00
C GLY A 319 -8.66 -0.35 7.43
N ALA A 320 -8.25 -0.22 8.70
CA ALA A 320 -7.10 -0.98 9.20
C ALA A 320 -7.29 -2.51 9.11
N LEU A 321 -8.53 -3.01 9.23
CA LEU A 321 -8.83 -4.43 9.03
C LEU A 321 -8.53 -4.88 7.59
N ALA A 322 -8.84 -4.06 6.58
CA ALA A 322 -8.52 -4.38 5.19
C ALA A 322 -7.01 -4.52 4.99
N SER A 323 -6.21 -3.67 5.64
CA SER A 323 -4.74 -3.77 5.59
C SER A 323 -4.19 -5.08 6.17
N LEU A 324 -4.87 -5.70 7.15
CA LEU A 324 -4.46 -7.01 7.70
C LEU A 324 -4.65 -8.15 6.71
N PHE A 325 -5.59 -8.02 5.79
CA PHE A 325 -5.84 -8.98 4.73
C PHE A 325 -5.04 -8.69 3.46
N SER A 326 -4.38 -7.53 3.38
CA SER A 326 -3.55 -7.17 2.23
C SER A 326 -2.32 -8.07 2.09
N MET A 327 -2.13 -8.56 0.89
CA MET A 327 -1.04 -9.42 0.45
C MET A 327 0.18 -8.57 0.10
N ASP A 328 1.03 -8.31 1.09
CA ASP A 328 2.32 -7.61 0.88
C ASP A 328 3.35 -8.54 0.21
N TYR A 329 3.22 -8.81 -1.09
CA TYR A 329 4.16 -9.57 -1.91
C TYR A 329 4.72 -8.71 -3.05
N ASP A 330 6.02 -8.83 -3.31
CA ASP A 330 6.70 -8.08 -4.36
C ASP A 330 6.17 -8.49 -5.73
N LYS A 331 5.92 -7.50 -6.60
CA LYS A 331 5.41 -7.71 -7.97
C LYS A 331 4.09 -8.49 -8.04
N PHE A 332 3.33 -8.53 -6.96
CA PHE A 332 1.96 -9.00 -6.97
C PHE A 332 1.03 -7.80 -6.83
N TYR A 333 0.07 -7.66 -7.73
CA TYR A 333 -0.96 -6.63 -7.61
C TYR A 333 -2.22 -7.23 -7.01
N GLU A 334 -2.67 -6.65 -5.90
CA GLU A 334 -3.92 -7.05 -5.26
C GLU A 334 -4.96 -5.94 -5.46
N MET A 335 -6.08 -6.29 -6.08
CA MET A 335 -7.29 -5.47 -6.07
C MET A 335 -8.12 -5.83 -4.85
N ASP A 336 -8.28 -4.87 -3.95
CA ASP A 336 -9.22 -5.00 -2.82
C ASP A 336 -10.68 -5.03 -3.31
N THR A 337 -11.61 -5.24 -2.37
CA THR A 337 -13.05 -5.34 -2.66
C THR A 337 -13.61 -4.06 -3.28
N VAL A 338 -13.12 -2.89 -2.86
CA VAL A 338 -13.57 -1.58 -3.35
C VAL A 338 -13.09 -1.38 -4.78
N GLN A 339 -11.79 -1.56 -5.05
CA GLN A 339 -11.20 -1.49 -6.38
C GLN A 339 -11.87 -2.48 -7.34
N ARG A 340 -12.11 -3.72 -6.88
CA ARG A 340 -12.81 -4.74 -7.67
C ARG A 340 -14.23 -4.32 -8.01
N SER A 341 -14.94 -3.67 -7.09
CA SER A 341 -16.29 -3.15 -7.37
C SER A 341 -16.27 -2.08 -8.45
N TYR A 342 -15.31 -1.15 -8.42
CA TYR A 342 -15.12 -0.14 -9.47
C TYR A 342 -14.69 -0.76 -10.81
N PHE A 343 -13.79 -1.74 -10.79
CA PHE A 343 -13.39 -2.49 -11.98
C PHE A 343 -14.59 -3.18 -12.62
N MET A 344 -15.42 -3.87 -11.82
CA MET A 344 -16.66 -4.50 -12.29
C MET A 344 -17.64 -3.47 -12.84
N TYR A 345 -17.74 -2.29 -12.21
CA TYR A 345 -18.61 -1.21 -12.66
C TYR A 345 -18.22 -0.72 -14.05
N ASP A 346 -16.94 -0.41 -14.25
CA ASP A 346 -16.43 0.07 -15.54
C ASP A 346 -16.57 -0.98 -16.64
N GLN A 347 -16.29 -2.25 -16.33
CA GLN A 347 -16.52 -3.37 -17.26
C GLN A 347 -18.00 -3.52 -17.62
N SER A 348 -18.89 -3.48 -16.62
CA SER A 348 -20.34 -3.57 -16.83
C SER A 348 -20.87 -2.37 -17.63
N PHE A 349 -20.33 -1.18 -17.37
CA PHE A 349 -20.65 0.03 -18.11
C PHE A 349 -20.29 -0.13 -19.58
N LEU A 350 -19.06 -0.54 -19.89
CA LEU A 350 -18.62 -0.71 -21.27
C LEU A 350 -19.39 -1.81 -22.01
N TYR A 351 -19.69 -2.92 -21.32
CA TYR A 351 -20.54 -3.97 -21.86
C TYR A 351 -21.90 -3.42 -22.31
N VAL A 352 -22.58 -2.74 -21.37
CA VAL A 352 -23.91 -2.18 -21.61
C VAL A 352 -23.88 -1.07 -22.67
N MET A 353 -22.84 -0.24 -22.67
CA MET A 353 -22.68 0.82 -23.67
C MET A 353 -22.45 0.25 -25.06
N ASN A 354 -21.67 -0.82 -25.19
CA ASN A 354 -21.44 -1.44 -26.48
C ASN A 354 -22.76 -2.01 -27.05
N GLU A 355 -23.54 -2.72 -26.23
CA GLU A 355 -24.88 -3.21 -26.61
C GLU A 355 -25.85 -2.07 -26.97
N PHE A 356 -25.87 -0.98 -26.20
CA PHE A 356 -26.78 0.15 -26.48
C PHE A 356 -26.42 0.91 -27.76
N LEU A 357 -25.13 1.12 -28.01
CA LEU A 357 -24.67 1.83 -29.20
C LEU A 357 -24.90 1.01 -30.47
N GLU A 358 -24.84 -0.33 -30.38
CA GLU A 358 -25.10 -1.22 -31.51
C GLU A 358 -26.51 -1.03 -32.09
N HIS A 359 -27.51 -0.69 -31.26
CA HIS A 359 -28.86 -0.35 -31.75
C HIS A 359 -28.89 0.87 -32.70
N ASN A 360 -27.88 1.74 -32.63
CA ASN A 360 -27.70 2.89 -33.51
C ASN A 360 -26.60 2.67 -34.57
N ASN A 361 -26.19 1.41 -34.80
CA ASN A 361 -25.06 1.03 -35.66
C ASN A 361 -23.74 1.74 -35.28
N LYS A 362 -23.50 1.89 -33.97
CA LYS A 362 -22.27 2.47 -33.42
C LYS A 362 -21.67 1.54 -32.37
N THR A 363 -20.41 1.76 -32.06
CA THR A 363 -19.67 1.03 -31.04
C THR A 363 -18.89 1.99 -30.16
N VAL A 364 -18.38 1.52 -29.02
CA VAL A 364 -17.45 2.29 -28.20
C VAL A 364 -16.16 2.60 -28.97
N LEU A 365 -15.74 1.72 -29.88
CA LEU A 365 -14.57 1.94 -30.73
C LEU A 365 -14.74 3.13 -31.69
N ASP A 366 -15.96 3.37 -32.18
CA ASP A 366 -16.25 4.54 -33.02
C ASP A 366 -16.03 5.84 -32.22
N LEU A 367 -16.40 5.86 -30.94
CA LEU A 367 -16.17 6.99 -30.05
C LEU A 367 -14.68 7.20 -29.79
N ILE A 368 -13.92 6.12 -29.56
CA ILE A 368 -12.47 6.16 -29.40
C ILE A 368 -11.81 6.71 -30.68
N GLN A 369 -12.26 6.25 -31.86
CA GLN A 369 -11.77 6.73 -33.15
C GLN A 369 -12.05 8.21 -33.34
N HIS A 370 -13.28 8.66 -33.05
CA HIS A 370 -13.69 10.05 -33.14
C HIS A 370 -12.85 10.94 -32.21
N PHE A 371 -12.63 10.52 -30.96
CA PHE A 371 -11.76 11.27 -30.05
C PHE A 371 -10.34 11.44 -30.63
N ILE A 372 -9.72 10.34 -31.06
CA ILE A 372 -8.32 10.34 -31.50
C ILE A 372 -8.13 11.09 -32.83
N ASN A 373 -9.02 10.89 -33.80
CA ASN A 373 -8.86 11.45 -35.15
C ASN A 373 -9.45 12.85 -35.30
N ASP A 374 -10.52 13.18 -34.56
CA ASP A 374 -11.24 14.43 -34.70
C ASP A 374 -10.95 15.38 -33.54
N ILE A 375 -11.20 14.99 -32.29
CA ILE A 375 -11.07 15.89 -31.13
C ILE A 375 -9.62 16.33 -30.91
N LEU A 376 -8.67 15.39 -30.91
CA LEU A 376 -7.24 15.72 -30.74
C LEU A 376 -6.75 16.73 -31.79
N VAL A 377 -7.21 16.60 -33.03
CA VAL A 377 -6.82 17.47 -34.14
C VAL A 377 -7.56 18.82 -34.07
N LYS A 378 -8.89 18.79 -33.96
CA LYS A 378 -9.74 19.99 -34.05
C LYS A 378 -9.57 20.89 -32.83
N ASP A 379 -9.64 20.31 -31.64
CA ASP A 379 -9.73 21.06 -30.39
C ASP A 379 -8.35 21.29 -29.79
N TYR A 380 -7.46 20.30 -29.85
CA TYR A 380 -6.13 20.37 -29.24
C TYR A 380 -4.97 20.62 -30.22
N LYS A 381 -5.23 20.66 -31.53
CA LYS A 381 -4.22 20.88 -32.58
C LYS A 381 -3.09 19.84 -32.59
N ILE A 382 -3.38 18.62 -32.14
CA ILE A 382 -2.46 17.50 -32.17
C ILE A 382 -2.66 16.73 -33.48
N GLU A 383 -1.91 17.12 -34.51
CA GLU A 383 -1.99 16.53 -35.85
C GLU A 383 -1.18 15.23 -35.97
N ASN A 384 -1.30 14.53 -37.11
CA ASN A 384 -0.54 13.31 -37.46
C ASN A 384 -0.75 12.07 -36.55
N ILE A 385 -1.76 12.11 -35.67
CA ILE A 385 -2.26 10.94 -34.95
C ILE A 385 -3.38 10.31 -35.77
N LYS A 386 -3.36 8.98 -35.92
CA LYS A 386 -4.40 8.24 -36.63
C LYS A 386 -4.73 6.93 -35.93
N PHE A 387 -6.01 6.75 -35.65
CA PHE A 387 -6.61 5.50 -35.20
C PHE A 387 -7.54 4.94 -36.28
N THR A 388 -7.38 3.66 -36.59
CA THR A 388 -8.26 2.95 -37.52
C THR A 388 -8.87 1.75 -36.84
N LEU A 389 -10.15 1.52 -37.07
CA LEU A 389 -10.84 0.32 -36.58
C LEU A 389 -10.20 -0.95 -37.14
N PRO A 390 -10.20 -2.06 -36.36
CA PRO A 390 -9.85 -3.38 -36.85
C PRO A 390 -10.71 -3.77 -38.05
N LYS A 391 -10.12 -4.50 -39.00
CA LYS A 391 -10.82 -4.97 -40.21
C LYS A 391 -11.25 -6.43 -40.14
N SER A 392 -10.75 -7.17 -39.16
CA SER A 392 -11.07 -8.58 -38.98
C SER A 392 -12.41 -8.74 -38.28
N GLU A 393 -13.09 -9.85 -38.58
CA GLU A 393 -14.26 -10.31 -37.83
C GLU A 393 -13.86 -11.30 -36.71
N ASP A 394 -12.61 -11.77 -36.70
CA ASP A 394 -12.09 -12.64 -35.64
C ASP A 394 -11.74 -11.81 -34.40
N GLN A 395 -12.40 -12.10 -33.28
CA GLN A 395 -12.21 -11.40 -32.01
C GLN A 395 -10.75 -11.47 -31.50
N ASN A 396 -10.02 -12.56 -31.73
CA ASN A 396 -8.61 -12.66 -31.33
C ASN A 396 -7.73 -11.70 -32.14
N GLU A 397 -7.98 -11.58 -33.44
CA GLU A 397 -7.27 -10.63 -34.30
C GLU A 397 -7.63 -9.18 -33.96
N ILE A 398 -8.91 -8.92 -33.65
CA ILE A 398 -9.39 -7.62 -33.14
C ILE A 398 -8.64 -7.24 -31.86
N ASN A 399 -8.61 -8.13 -30.86
CA ASN A 399 -7.94 -7.89 -29.58
C ASN A 399 -6.44 -7.69 -29.75
N ARG A 400 -5.80 -8.46 -30.65
CA ARG A 400 -4.38 -8.30 -30.98
C ARG A 400 -4.09 -6.94 -31.60
N ASP A 401 -4.85 -6.54 -32.61
CA ASP A 401 -4.67 -5.25 -33.27
C ASP A 401 -4.89 -4.08 -32.29
N LEU A 402 -5.96 -4.13 -31.50
CA LEU A 402 -6.30 -3.09 -30.53
C LEU A 402 -5.29 -3.00 -29.39
N SER A 403 -4.83 -4.12 -28.83
CA SER A 403 -3.86 -4.12 -27.73
C SER A 403 -2.49 -3.56 -28.15
N LEU A 404 -2.05 -3.81 -29.39
CA LEU A 404 -0.82 -3.22 -29.94
C LEU A 404 -0.97 -1.71 -30.23
N LYS A 405 -2.16 -1.27 -30.64
CA LYS A 405 -2.45 0.14 -30.91
C LYS A 405 -2.46 1.02 -29.65
N ILE A 406 -2.70 0.47 -28.46
CA ILE A 406 -2.58 1.21 -27.18
C ILE A 406 -1.16 1.77 -27.03
N GLU A 407 -0.14 0.94 -27.24
CA GLU A 407 1.27 1.35 -27.14
C GLU A 407 1.60 2.46 -28.16
N THR A 408 1.00 2.37 -29.35
CA THR A 408 1.18 3.36 -30.41
C THR A 408 0.56 4.71 -30.04
N LEU A 409 -0.67 4.71 -29.50
CA LEU A 409 -1.35 5.91 -29.02
C LEU A 409 -0.53 6.62 -27.93
N LEU A 410 -0.06 5.86 -26.94
CA LEU A 410 0.78 6.41 -25.87
C LEU A 410 2.10 6.96 -26.40
N LYS A 411 2.74 6.30 -27.38
CA LYS A 411 3.97 6.80 -28.02
C LYS A 411 3.73 8.14 -28.71
N TYR A 412 2.67 8.24 -29.49
CA TYR A 412 2.33 9.48 -30.18
C TYR A 412 2.05 10.62 -29.20
N TYR A 413 1.32 10.35 -28.12
CA TYR A 413 1.05 11.36 -27.12
C TYR A 413 2.30 11.79 -26.34
N GLN A 414 3.15 10.85 -25.90
CA GLN A 414 4.40 11.21 -25.21
C GLN A 414 5.37 11.97 -26.10
N TYR A 415 5.45 11.60 -27.39
CA TYR A 415 6.22 12.37 -28.36
C TYR A 415 5.70 13.81 -28.46
N TYR A 416 4.38 13.98 -28.52
CA TYR A 416 3.77 15.31 -28.51
C TYR A 416 4.07 16.10 -27.22
N VAL A 417 3.99 15.46 -26.05
CA VAL A 417 4.34 16.09 -24.76
C VAL A 417 5.80 16.57 -24.75
N GLU A 418 6.72 15.82 -25.36
CA GLU A 418 8.16 16.15 -25.39
C GLU A 418 8.54 17.19 -26.44
N TYR A 419 7.96 17.13 -27.64
CA TYR A 419 8.38 17.92 -28.80
C TYR A 419 7.36 18.96 -29.27
N GLY A 420 6.12 18.91 -28.77
CA GLY A 420 5.02 19.81 -29.16
C GLY A 420 4.40 19.52 -30.52
N TYR A 421 4.80 18.45 -31.19
CA TYR A 421 4.23 17.97 -32.47
C TYR A 421 4.34 16.44 -32.56
N VAL A 422 3.67 15.82 -33.53
CA VAL A 422 3.81 14.39 -33.83
C VAL A 422 4.44 14.20 -35.20
N ASN A 423 5.53 13.44 -35.25
CA ASN A 423 6.19 13.02 -36.48
C ASN A 423 6.30 11.50 -36.52
N THR A 424 5.52 10.87 -37.40
CA THR A 424 5.44 9.41 -37.47
C THR A 424 6.72 8.75 -37.95
N ASP A 425 7.54 9.44 -38.74
CA ASP A 425 8.77 8.87 -39.27
C ASP A 425 9.88 8.90 -38.22
N GLU A 426 9.98 9.98 -37.43
CA GLU A 426 10.88 10.04 -36.26
C GLU A 426 10.52 8.96 -35.23
N ILE A 427 9.23 8.75 -34.98
CA ILE A 427 8.77 7.73 -34.03
C ILE A 427 9.14 6.32 -34.52
N LYS A 428 8.96 6.03 -35.81
CA LYS A 428 9.38 4.74 -36.42
C LYS A 428 10.89 4.52 -36.40
N MET A 429 11.70 5.59 -36.43
CA MET A 429 13.16 5.48 -36.38
C MET A 429 13.68 5.01 -35.01
N GLY A 430 12.86 5.01 -33.96
CA GLY A 430 13.19 4.36 -32.70
C GLY A 430 12.72 5.06 -31.43
N TYR A 431 11.66 5.89 -31.48
CA TYR A 431 11.11 6.46 -30.25
C TYR A 431 10.55 5.36 -29.34
N SER A 432 11.18 5.17 -28.19
CA SER A 432 10.76 4.19 -27.20
C SER A 432 9.70 4.78 -26.29
N LEU A 433 8.62 4.03 -26.03
CA LEU A 433 7.64 4.42 -25.03
C LEU A 433 8.28 4.37 -23.64
N PRO A 434 8.21 5.44 -22.83
CA PRO A 434 8.55 5.36 -21.42
C PRO A 434 7.68 4.33 -20.69
N LYS A 435 8.09 3.86 -19.52
CA LYS A 435 7.21 3.00 -18.71
C LYS A 435 5.94 3.77 -18.36
N ILE A 436 4.83 3.04 -18.13
CA ILE A 436 3.53 3.67 -17.82
C ILE A 436 3.60 4.66 -16.65
N LYS A 437 4.39 4.34 -15.61
CA LYS A 437 4.62 5.22 -14.45
C LYS A 437 5.43 6.49 -14.76
N ASP A 438 6.16 6.49 -15.87
CA ASP A 438 7.07 7.56 -16.28
C ASP A 438 6.45 8.37 -17.44
N LEU A 439 5.20 8.08 -17.84
CA LEU A 439 4.47 8.85 -18.84
C LEU A 439 4.21 10.25 -18.31
N LYS A 440 4.72 11.25 -19.01
CA LYS A 440 4.61 12.65 -18.64
C LYS A 440 3.28 13.22 -19.06
N SER A 441 2.89 14.24 -18.31
CA SER A 441 1.82 15.15 -18.66
C SER A 441 2.39 16.46 -19.22
N GLN A 442 1.63 17.17 -20.05
CA GLN A 442 1.94 18.54 -20.46
C GLN A 442 1.88 19.52 -19.27
N SER A 443 1.06 19.22 -18.27
CA SER A 443 0.83 20.07 -17.11
C SER A 443 1.03 19.33 -15.78
N LYS A 444 1.49 20.03 -14.74
CA LYS A 444 1.54 19.44 -13.39
C LYS A 444 0.13 19.45 -12.81
N MET A 445 -0.55 18.30 -12.80
CA MET A 445 -1.96 18.20 -12.42
C MET A 445 -2.17 17.69 -10.99
N TYR A 446 -1.36 16.75 -10.51
CA TYR A 446 -1.69 16.01 -9.29
C TYR A 446 -0.90 16.46 -8.07
N ILE A 447 -1.57 16.39 -6.92
CA ILE A 447 -1.03 16.63 -5.59
C ILE A 447 -1.15 15.37 -4.76
N LYS A 448 -0.10 15.04 -4.01
CA LYS A 448 -0.07 13.94 -3.05
C LYS A 448 0.61 14.35 -1.75
N ILE A 449 0.34 13.60 -0.69
CA ILE A 449 1.08 13.76 0.58
C ILE A 449 2.53 13.35 0.37
N LYS A 450 3.46 14.19 0.82
CA LYS A 450 4.89 13.89 0.73
C LYS A 450 5.22 12.72 1.65
N ASN A 451 6.00 11.76 1.14
CA ASN A 451 6.42 10.61 1.94
C ASN A 451 7.51 11.01 2.94
N ASP A 452 7.10 11.54 4.08
CA ASP A 452 7.94 11.94 5.20
C ASP A 452 7.46 11.26 6.49
N PHE A 453 8.40 10.86 7.36
CA PHE A 453 8.06 10.14 8.57
C PHE A 453 7.13 10.94 9.51
N ASN A 454 7.39 12.23 9.71
CA ASN A 454 6.60 13.06 10.61
C ASN A 454 5.22 13.34 10.02
N ILE A 455 5.14 13.65 8.73
CA ILE A 455 3.86 13.88 8.03
C ILE A 455 3.01 12.62 8.08
N ASN A 456 3.59 11.46 7.75
CA ASN A 456 2.90 10.18 7.82
C ASN A 456 2.42 9.87 9.24
N LYS A 457 3.23 10.15 10.27
CA LYS A 457 2.84 9.99 11.68
C LYS A 457 1.67 10.90 12.06
N ILE A 458 1.69 12.17 11.65
CA ILE A 458 0.57 13.11 11.88
C ILE A 458 -0.71 12.56 11.25
N CYS A 459 -0.66 12.18 9.97
CA CYS A 459 -1.80 11.62 9.26
C CYS A 459 -2.32 10.33 9.90
N GLN A 460 -1.43 9.42 10.31
CA GLN A 460 -1.82 8.20 11.02
C GLN A 460 -2.49 8.51 12.36
N LEU A 461 -1.99 9.48 13.13
CA LEU A 461 -2.57 9.85 14.42
C LEU A 461 -3.95 10.50 14.28
N LEU A 462 -4.13 11.35 13.27
CA LEU A 462 -5.38 12.08 13.07
C LEU A 462 -6.44 11.27 12.34
N TYR A 463 -6.06 10.55 11.28
CA TYR A 463 -7.02 10.06 10.27
C TYR A 463 -7.21 8.54 10.27
N ASN A 464 -6.31 7.78 10.89
CA ASN A 464 -6.45 6.33 10.99
C ASN A 464 -7.52 5.95 12.03
N ASP A 465 -8.36 4.98 11.68
CA ASP A 465 -9.44 4.46 12.53
C ASP A 465 -8.95 3.60 13.70
N GLN A 466 -7.69 3.16 13.66
CA GLN A 466 -6.99 2.46 14.74
C GLN A 466 -5.91 3.33 15.40
N SER A 467 -5.97 4.65 15.23
CA SER A 467 -5.08 5.55 15.97
C SER A 467 -5.27 5.36 17.48
N PRO A 468 -4.19 5.24 18.28
CA PRO A 468 -4.33 5.19 19.73
C PRO A 468 -5.07 6.41 20.29
N LEU A 469 -4.90 7.58 19.66
CA LEU A 469 -5.61 8.79 20.06
C LEU A 469 -7.11 8.67 19.92
N TYR A 470 -7.59 8.02 18.85
CA TYR A 470 -9.02 7.75 18.66
C TYR A 470 -9.59 6.91 19.83
N ILE A 471 -8.86 5.91 20.30
CA ILE A 471 -9.30 5.04 21.42
C ILE A 471 -9.40 5.82 22.74
N TYR A 472 -8.48 6.75 23.00
CA TYR A 472 -8.41 7.48 24.29
C TYR A 472 -9.42 8.61 24.44
N SER A 473 -9.93 9.13 23.33
CA SER A 473 -10.86 10.26 23.27
C SER A 473 -12.33 9.84 23.17
N VAL A 474 -12.64 8.56 22.93
CA VAL A 474 -14.01 8.03 22.92
C VAL A 474 -14.54 7.96 24.37
N THR A 475 -15.40 8.92 24.73
CA THR A 475 -16.09 8.97 26.03
C THR A 475 -17.49 8.34 26.01
N GLU A 476 -18.12 8.27 24.82
CA GLU A 476 -19.38 7.57 24.56
C GLU A 476 -19.25 6.76 23.25
N LEU A 477 -20.11 5.76 23.05
CA LEU A 477 -20.19 4.85 21.87
C LEU A 477 -20.46 5.57 20.51
N GLN A 478 -19.81 6.69 20.25
CA GLN A 478 -19.94 7.43 19.01
C GLN A 478 -18.93 6.93 17.97
N THR A 479 -19.50 6.50 16.84
CA THR A 479 -18.91 5.81 15.70
C THR A 479 -18.15 6.73 14.75
N LYS A 480 -17.44 7.73 15.24
CA LYS A 480 -16.71 8.68 14.38
C LYS A 480 -15.33 8.11 14.09
N GLY A 481 -15.20 7.29 13.05
CA GLY A 481 -14.07 6.40 12.79
C GLY A 481 -12.64 6.98 12.65
N CYS A 482 -12.29 8.16 13.18
CA CYS A 482 -10.90 8.59 13.44
C CYS A 482 -10.84 9.78 14.42
N PHE A 483 -9.64 10.10 14.93
CA PHE A 483 -9.42 11.17 15.91
C PHE A 483 -9.82 12.56 15.41
N TYR A 484 -9.51 12.88 14.14
CA TYR A 484 -9.90 14.14 13.49
C TYR A 484 -11.42 14.40 13.56
N LEU A 485 -12.23 13.36 13.34
CA LEU A 485 -13.69 13.50 13.29
C LEU A 485 -14.33 13.75 14.68
N GLN A 486 -13.56 13.66 15.76
CA GLN A 486 -14.04 13.94 17.10
C GLN A 486 -14.04 15.44 17.44
N PHE A 487 -13.32 16.26 16.67
CA PHE A 487 -13.30 17.70 16.87
C PHE A 487 -14.60 18.31 16.36
N GLU A 488 -15.55 18.53 17.28
CA GLU A 488 -16.80 19.22 16.96
C GLU A 488 -16.54 20.74 16.91
N ASN A 489 -16.94 21.38 15.81
CA ASN A 489 -16.69 22.81 15.57
C ASN A 489 -15.23 23.23 15.78
N ASN A 490 -14.27 22.38 15.38
CA ASN A 490 -12.84 22.57 15.60
C ASN A 490 -12.42 22.63 17.08
N SER A 491 -13.09 21.88 17.95
CA SER A 491 -12.75 21.78 19.37
C SER A 491 -12.96 20.38 19.93
N LEU A 492 -12.08 19.96 20.83
CA LEU A 492 -12.17 18.70 21.58
C LEU A 492 -11.81 18.96 23.04
N GLU A 493 -12.67 18.58 23.98
CA GLU A 493 -12.40 18.70 25.42
C GLU A 493 -11.28 17.74 25.85
N ILE A 494 -10.33 18.24 26.64
CA ILE A 494 -9.22 17.44 27.16
C ILE A 494 -9.72 16.60 28.34
N ASN A 495 -9.72 15.29 28.18
CA ASN A 495 -9.95 14.36 29.29
C ASN A 495 -8.61 13.96 29.95
N ASP A 496 -8.69 13.32 31.13
CA ASP A 496 -7.51 12.88 31.89
C ASP A 496 -6.58 11.93 31.10
N LYS A 497 -7.11 11.21 30.10
CA LYS A 497 -6.32 10.29 29.24
C LYS A 497 -5.57 11.01 28.13
N LEU A 498 -6.00 12.22 27.73
CA LEU A 498 -5.40 13.04 26.69
C LEU A 498 -4.40 14.06 27.25
N LYS A 499 -4.59 14.53 28.48
CA LYS A 499 -3.83 15.64 29.09
C LYS A 499 -2.31 15.40 29.14
N ASP A 500 -1.89 14.15 29.35
CA ASP A 500 -0.48 13.75 29.41
C ASP A 500 -0.08 12.77 28.29
N ASN A 501 -0.88 12.69 27.23
CA ASN A 501 -0.63 11.72 26.17
C ASN A 501 0.52 12.19 25.25
N GLU A 502 1.57 11.38 25.16
CA GLU A 502 2.76 11.66 24.32
C GLU A 502 2.44 11.93 22.85
N LEU A 503 1.38 11.31 22.32
CA LEU A 503 0.95 11.51 20.94
C LEU A 503 0.23 12.84 20.75
N VAL A 504 -0.48 13.34 21.77
CA VAL A 504 -1.06 14.69 21.77
C VAL A 504 0.05 15.73 21.88
N MET A 505 1.00 15.53 22.79
CA MET A 505 2.18 16.41 22.93
C MET A 505 2.95 16.52 21.61
N PHE A 506 3.14 15.41 20.90
CA PHE A 506 3.73 15.43 19.55
C PHE A 506 2.94 16.32 18.58
N LEU A 507 1.60 16.26 18.56
CA LEU A 507 0.78 17.10 17.67
C LEU A 507 0.84 18.60 18.05
N LEU A 508 0.99 18.91 19.33
CA LEU A 508 1.21 20.28 19.81
C LEU A 508 2.59 20.80 19.37
N GLU A 509 3.65 20.00 19.54
CA GLU A 509 5.01 20.35 19.12
C GLU A 509 5.13 20.57 17.61
N GLN A 510 4.38 19.79 16.82
CA GLN A 510 4.31 19.95 15.36
C GLN A 510 3.42 21.12 14.91
N ASN A 511 2.89 21.94 15.84
CA ASN A 511 1.96 23.04 15.55
C ASN A 511 0.73 22.61 14.74
N ILE A 512 0.25 21.38 14.95
CA ILE A 512 -0.99 20.88 14.35
C ILE A 512 -2.17 21.25 15.24
N LEU A 513 -1.99 21.07 16.55
CA LEU A 513 -2.95 21.41 17.59
C LEU A 513 -2.44 22.58 18.42
N LYS A 514 -3.38 23.25 19.08
CA LYS A 514 -3.13 24.18 20.19
C LYS A 514 -4.10 23.87 21.33
N GLU A 515 -3.65 24.13 22.55
CA GLU A 515 -4.48 24.04 23.74
C GLU A 515 -5.01 25.43 24.11
N GLU A 516 -6.33 25.53 24.31
CA GLU A 516 -7.03 26.74 24.77
C GLU A 516 -8.12 26.34 25.77
N ASN A 517 -8.07 26.82 27.01
CA ASN A 517 -9.11 26.62 28.03
C ASN A 517 -9.53 25.14 28.24
N ASP A 518 -8.56 24.25 28.47
CA ASP A 518 -8.77 22.79 28.58
C ASP A 518 -9.43 22.14 27.33
N THR A 519 -9.30 22.78 26.15
CA THR A 519 -9.73 22.24 24.86
C THR A 519 -8.59 22.21 23.85
N LEU A 520 -8.53 21.16 23.02
CA LEU A 520 -7.67 21.09 21.85
C LEU A 520 -8.38 21.67 20.64
N LYS A 521 -7.65 22.45 19.83
CA LYS A 521 -8.13 22.98 18.56
C LYS A 521 -7.06 22.83 17.48
N PHE A 522 -7.48 22.67 16.23
CA PHE A 522 -6.54 22.78 15.11
C PHE A 522 -6.11 24.23 14.92
N ILE A 523 -4.82 24.43 14.65
CA ILE A 523 -4.28 25.77 14.35
C ILE A 523 -4.88 26.29 13.05
N ASP A 524 -4.93 25.45 12.01
CA ASP A 524 -5.64 25.72 10.76
C ASP A 524 -6.52 24.53 10.39
N PHE A 525 -7.81 24.65 10.66
CA PHE A 525 -8.78 23.59 10.40
C PHE A 525 -8.91 23.27 8.91
N ASN A 526 -8.81 24.27 8.03
CA ASN A 526 -9.01 24.08 6.60
C ASN A 526 -7.86 23.26 6.00
N ILE A 527 -6.62 23.57 6.38
CA ILE A 527 -5.43 22.80 5.99
C ILE A 527 -5.58 21.33 6.40
N ILE A 528 -5.98 21.08 7.65
CA ILE A 528 -6.16 19.72 8.18
C ILE A 528 -7.31 19.00 7.46
N SER A 529 -8.41 19.68 7.16
CA SER A 529 -9.51 19.09 6.38
C SER A 529 -9.08 18.71 4.97
N VAL A 530 -8.28 19.52 4.28
CA VAL A 530 -7.75 19.20 2.95
C VAL A 530 -6.80 18.01 3.03
N LEU A 531 -5.92 17.98 4.04
CA LEU A 531 -4.99 16.87 4.26
C LEU A 531 -5.73 15.56 4.58
N TYR A 532 -6.85 15.60 5.30
CA TYR A 532 -7.73 14.44 5.52
C TYR A 532 -8.27 13.86 4.20
N HIS A 533 -8.72 14.71 3.28
CA HIS A 533 -9.18 14.25 1.98
C HIS A 533 -8.03 13.66 1.14
N LEU A 534 -6.85 14.29 1.16
CA LEU A 534 -5.66 13.77 0.47
C LEU A 534 -5.19 12.44 1.07
N TYR A 535 -5.27 12.27 2.39
CA TYR A 535 -4.93 11.00 3.04
C TYR A 535 -5.86 9.87 2.58
N ASN A 536 -7.16 10.14 2.49
CA ASN A 536 -8.12 9.12 2.08
C ASN A 536 -8.10 8.82 0.58
N LYS A 537 -7.79 9.82 -0.26
CA LYS A 537 -7.83 9.70 -1.72
C LYS A 537 -6.47 9.50 -2.36
N HIS A 538 -5.39 9.66 -1.61
CA HIS A 538 -3.98 9.60 -1.99
C HIS A 538 -3.54 10.69 -2.98
N TYR A 539 -4.39 11.01 -3.96
CA TYR A 539 -4.14 11.98 -5.03
C TYR A 539 -5.36 12.87 -5.26
N MET A 540 -5.09 14.11 -5.68
CA MET A 540 -6.09 15.03 -6.23
C MET A 540 -5.55 15.75 -7.43
N ASN A 541 -6.38 15.95 -8.46
CA ASN A 541 -6.10 16.90 -9.53
C ASN A 541 -6.35 18.32 -9.00
N PHE A 542 -5.30 19.14 -8.93
CA PHE A 542 -5.33 20.50 -8.40
C PHE A 542 -6.36 21.38 -9.12
N TYR A 543 -6.53 21.20 -10.43
CA TYR A 543 -7.40 22.05 -11.25
C TYR A 543 -8.88 21.68 -11.18
N TYR A 544 -9.22 20.56 -10.54
CA TYR A 544 -10.61 20.18 -10.24
C TYR A 544 -11.13 20.86 -8.97
N LEU A 545 -10.22 21.43 -8.18
CA LEU A 545 -10.52 22.01 -6.88
C LEU A 545 -10.94 23.47 -7.05
N ASN A 546 -11.83 23.94 -6.18
CA ASN A 546 -12.17 25.35 -6.15
C ASN A 546 -10.98 26.19 -5.61
N GLY A 547 -10.97 27.49 -5.92
CA GLY A 547 -9.88 28.39 -5.55
C GLY A 547 -9.57 28.46 -4.05
N SER A 548 -10.57 28.27 -3.18
CA SER A 548 -10.33 28.23 -1.73
C SER A 548 -9.49 27.01 -1.34
N VAL A 549 -9.82 25.83 -1.85
CA VAL A 549 -9.08 24.59 -1.59
C VAL A 549 -7.69 24.65 -2.23
N GLN A 550 -7.57 25.21 -3.43
CA GLN A 550 -6.27 25.42 -4.10
C GLN A 550 -5.33 26.28 -3.25
N ASN A 551 -5.84 27.35 -2.63
CA ASN A 551 -5.05 28.19 -1.73
C ASN A 551 -4.54 27.42 -0.50
N GLU A 552 -5.36 26.55 0.09
CA GLU A 552 -4.93 25.71 1.22
C GLU A 552 -3.88 24.68 0.79
N ILE A 553 -4.00 24.12 -0.42
CA ILE A 553 -2.96 23.26 -0.98
C ILE A 553 -1.65 24.01 -1.22
N ASN A 554 -1.70 25.24 -1.73
CA ASN A 554 -0.49 26.05 -1.92
C ASN A 554 0.23 26.29 -0.58
N LYS A 555 -0.50 26.56 0.50
CA LYS A 555 0.08 26.62 1.85
C LYS A 555 0.69 25.28 2.27
N LEU A 556 0.01 24.15 2.02
CA LEU A 556 0.54 22.82 2.31
C LEU A 556 1.84 22.52 1.54
N ILE A 557 1.97 23.01 0.30
CA ILE A 557 3.19 22.90 -0.52
C ILE A 557 4.30 23.73 0.11
N GLU A 558 4.03 24.98 0.50
CA GLU A 558 4.99 25.87 1.15
C GLU A 558 5.48 25.30 2.49
N LEU A 559 4.59 24.68 3.26
CA LEU A 559 4.92 23.97 4.50
C LEU A 559 5.62 22.62 4.27
N GLY A 560 5.70 22.14 3.02
CA GLY A 560 6.35 20.88 2.66
C GLY A 560 5.56 19.61 2.98
N TYR A 561 4.25 19.72 3.25
CA TYR A 561 3.37 18.60 3.60
C TYR A 561 2.94 17.78 2.37
N VAL A 562 2.80 18.45 1.23
CA VAL A 562 2.34 17.85 -0.02
C VAL A 562 3.29 18.21 -1.15
N GLU A 563 3.31 17.38 -2.18
CA GLU A 563 4.16 17.57 -3.36
C GLU A 563 3.38 17.35 -4.65
N TRP A 564 3.89 17.95 -5.73
CA TRP A 564 3.39 17.72 -7.07
C TRP A 564 3.82 16.36 -7.60
N GLU A 565 2.90 15.66 -8.25
CA GLU A 565 3.20 14.51 -9.09
C GLU A 565 2.97 14.88 -10.56
N ASN A 566 4.02 14.69 -11.37
CA ASN A 566 4.06 15.11 -12.77
C ASN A 566 4.02 13.88 -13.70
N GLY A 567 2.86 13.24 -13.79
CA GLY A 567 2.60 12.15 -14.71
C GLY A 567 1.26 12.33 -15.40
N LEU A 568 1.06 11.70 -16.56
CA LEU A 568 -0.26 11.59 -17.20
C LEU A 568 -1.24 10.85 -16.28
N PHE A 569 -0.72 9.84 -15.60
CA PHE A 569 -1.38 9.05 -14.58
C PHE A 569 -0.74 9.34 -13.22
N THR A 570 -1.53 9.26 -12.15
CA THR A 570 -0.98 9.15 -10.78
C THR A 570 -0.27 7.81 -10.61
N THR A 571 0.58 7.67 -9.59
CA THR A 571 1.29 6.40 -9.33
C THR A 571 0.32 5.20 -9.23
N GLU A 572 -0.84 5.37 -8.58
CA GLU A 572 -1.84 4.29 -8.44
C GLU A 572 -2.57 4.00 -9.75
N GLU A 573 -2.90 5.03 -10.55
CA GLU A 573 -3.46 4.84 -11.90
C GLU A 573 -2.46 4.11 -12.80
N SER A 574 -1.16 4.46 -12.75
CA SER A 574 -0.11 3.79 -13.50
C SER A 574 0.03 2.32 -13.12
N ASN A 575 -0.07 1.99 -11.83
CA ASN A 575 -0.06 0.60 -11.36
C ASN A 575 -1.20 -0.21 -11.98
N ILE A 576 -2.41 0.33 -11.98
CA ILE A 576 -3.60 -0.33 -12.57
C ILE A 576 -3.46 -0.46 -14.08
N VAL A 577 -3.07 0.61 -14.79
CA VAL A 577 -2.87 0.57 -16.25
C VAL A 577 -1.78 -0.44 -16.61
N SER A 578 -0.66 -0.47 -15.89
CA SER A 578 0.36 -1.49 -16.06
C SER A 578 -0.18 -2.89 -15.80
N PHE A 579 -0.87 -3.13 -14.68
CA PHE A 579 -1.45 -4.42 -14.33
C PHE A 579 -2.40 -4.97 -15.40
N LEU A 580 -3.22 -4.10 -16.00
CA LEU A 580 -4.14 -4.49 -17.07
C LEU A 580 -3.42 -4.69 -18.41
N LEU A 581 -2.50 -3.79 -18.75
CA LEU A 581 -1.88 -3.73 -20.08
C LEU A 581 -0.74 -4.75 -20.25
N ASN A 582 0.19 -4.85 -19.30
CA ASN A 582 1.42 -5.64 -19.45
C ASN A 582 1.89 -6.32 -18.15
N ASN A 583 2.90 -7.18 -18.24
CA ASN A 583 3.49 -7.87 -17.09
C ASN A 583 4.86 -7.30 -16.65
N GLU A 584 5.12 -6.00 -16.89
CA GLU A 584 6.40 -5.38 -16.54
C GLU A 584 6.56 -5.15 -15.03
N LEU A 585 5.48 -4.73 -14.35
CA LEU A 585 5.49 -4.44 -12.91
C LEU A 585 5.01 -5.62 -12.07
N TYR A 586 4.03 -6.37 -12.58
CA TYR A 586 3.33 -7.40 -11.80
C TYR A 586 3.35 -8.75 -12.53
N GLU A 587 3.65 -9.81 -11.80
CA GLU A 587 3.74 -11.17 -12.34
C GLU A 587 2.35 -11.80 -12.52
N ASN A 588 1.39 -11.41 -11.68
CA ASN A 588 -0.02 -11.80 -11.78
C ASN A 588 -0.85 -10.83 -12.65
N ALA A 589 -0.21 -10.02 -13.48
CA ALA A 589 -0.88 -9.05 -14.34
C ALA A 589 -1.84 -9.73 -15.32
N VAL A 590 -2.97 -9.07 -15.62
CA VAL A 590 -3.87 -9.46 -16.72
C VAL A 590 -3.11 -9.40 -18.05
N ALA A 591 -2.27 -8.37 -18.20
CA ALA A 591 -1.28 -8.24 -19.25
C ALA A 591 -1.83 -8.49 -20.67
N VAL A 592 -2.97 -7.88 -21.02
CA VAL A 592 -3.67 -8.12 -22.30
C VAL A 592 -2.73 -7.93 -23.49
N ARG A 593 -1.82 -6.95 -23.47
CA ARG A 593 -0.86 -6.75 -24.56
C ARG A 593 0.10 -7.92 -24.69
N ASN A 594 0.63 -8.45 -23.59
CA ASN A 594 1.51 -9.62 -23.63
C ASN A 594 0.75 -10.86 -24.10
N LYS A 595 -0.47 -11.06 -23.61
CA LYS A 595 -1.34 -12.19 -23.97
C LYS A 595 -1.56 -12.29 -25.47
N TYR A 596 -1.84 -11.18 -26.16
CA TYR A 596 -2.11 -11.17 -27.60
C TYR A 596 -0.87 -10.92 -28.48
N ALA A 597 0.28 -10.57 -27.90
CA ALA A 597 1.53 -10.42 -28.65
C ALA A 597 2.20 -11.75 -29.00
N HIS A 598 1.96 -12.81 -28.22
CA HIS A 598 2.54 -14.14 -28.42
C HIS A 598 1.54 -15.09 -29.09
N PRO A 599 1.87 -15.76 -30.21
CA PRO A 599 0.92 -16.64 -30.90
C PRO A 599 0.52 -17.90 -30.11
N GLU A 600 1.43 -18.44 -29.28
CA GLU A 600 1.25 -19.71 -28.55
C GLU A 600 0.14 -19.66 -27.49
N THR A 601 -0.28 -18.46 -27.09
CA THR A 601 -1.37 -18.26 -26.12
C THR A 601 -2.75 -18.24 -26.78
N LEU A 602 -2.86 -18.02 -28.09
CA LEU A 602 -4.16 -17.81 -28.76
C LEU A 602 -5.01 -19.09 -28.88
N ASP A 603 -4.38 -20.27 -28.92
CA ASP A 603 -5.07 -21.55 -29.08
C ASP A 603 -5.80 -22.02 -27.80
N GLU A 604 -5.53 -21.41 -26.64
CA GLU A 604 -6.12 -21.79 -25.34
C GLU A 604 -7.40 -21.01 -24.98
N TYR A 605 -7.64 -19.84 -25.58
CA TYR A 605 -8.73 -18.95 -25.21
C TYR A 605 -9.92 -19.04 -26.17
N THR A 606 -11.11 -19.35 -25.63
CA THR A 606 -12.33 -19.45 -26.45
C THR A 606 -13.52 -18.77 -25.79
N GLY A 607 -14.41 -18.22 -26.62
CA GLY A 607 -15.70 -17.69 -26.19
C GLY A 607 -15.59 -16.49 -25.23
N LYS A 608 -16.01 -16.70 -23.98
CA LYS A 608 -16.22 -15.64 -22.98
C LYS A 608 -14.94 -14.89 -22.61
N GLU A 609 -13.83 -15.60 -22.43
CA GLU A 609 -12.56 -15.01 -21.98
C GLU A 609 -11.99 -14.02 -23.01
N VAL A 610 -12.11 -14.35 -24.31
CA VAL A 610 -11.67 -13.47 -25.39
C VAL A 610 -12.49 -12.17 -25.42
N TYR A 611 -13.78 -12.25 -25.13
CA TYR A 611 -14.63 -11.07 -25.07
C TYR A 611 -14.41 -10.25 -23.78
N GLU A 612 -14.12 -10.89 -22.64
CA GLU A 612 -13.72 -10.17 -21.41
C GLU A 612 -12.40 -9.39 -21.62
N ASP A 613 -11.44 -9.96 -22.35
CA ASP A 613 -10.24 -9.23 -22.75
C ASP A 613 -10.55 -8.04 -23.65
N PHE A 614 -11.52 -8.17 -24.57
CA PHE A 614 -11.97 -7.07 -25.41
C PHE A 614 -12.50 -5.91 -24.58
N ILE A 615 -13.38 -6.17 -23.61
CA ILE A 615 -13.90 -5.13 -22.71
C ILE A 615 -12.76 -4.53 -21.86
N THR A 616 -11.79 -5.33 -21.41
CA THR A 616 -10.58 -4.82 -20.72
C THR A 616 -9.74 -3.90 -21.61
N ILE A 617 -9.57 -4.24 -22.88
CA ILE A 617 -8.89 -3.39 -23.87
C ILE A 617 -9.67 -2.08 -24.08
N LEU A 618 -11.01 -2.12 -24.19
CA LEU A 618 -11.84 -0.91 -24.27
C LEU A 618 -11.68 -0.04 -23.02
N GLN A 619 -11.67 -0.64 -21.83
CA GLN A 619 -11.47 0.09 -20.58
C GLN A 619 -10.13 0.83 -20.56
N LEU A 620 -9.06 0.17 -21.01
CA LEU A 620 -7.75 0.80 -21.15
C LEU A 620 -7.78 1.99 -22.12
N TYR A 621 -8.44 1.84 -23.28
CA TYR A 621 -8.61 2.98 -24.20
C TYR A 621 -9.35 4.13 -23.54
N ILE A 622 -10.48 3.86 -22.88
CA ILE A 622 -11.27 4.90 -22.20
C ILE A 622 -10.43 5.60 -21.12
N TYR A 623 -9.72 4.86 -20.27
CA TYR A 623 -8.82 5.48 -19.28
C TYR A 623 -7.80 6.39 -19.95
N ILE A 624 -7.10 5.90 -20.98
CA ILE A 624 -6.04 6.65 -21.67
C ILE A 624 -6.60 7.92 -22.33
N ILE A 625 -7.68 7.81 -23.13
CA ILE A 625 -8.22 8.97 -23.83
C ILE A 625 -8.79 10.01 -22.87
N MET A 626 -9.39 9.58 -21.76
CA MET A 626 -9.93 10.49 -20.74
C MET A 626 -8.81 11.23 -20.02
N LYS A 627 -7.69 10.57 -19.69
CA LYS A 627 -6.51 11.25 -19.11
C LYS A 627 -5.84 12.20 -20.09
N ILE A 628 -5.72 11.81 -21.36
CA ILE A 628 -5.20 12.69 -22.42
C ILE A 628 -6.10 13.93 -22.57
N ASN A 629 -7.42 13.74 -22.52
CA ASN A 629 -8.39 14.82 -22.57
C ASN A 629 -8.22 15.79 -21.40
N ASP A 630 -8.14 15.28 -20.16
CA ASP A 630 -7.90 16.09 -18.95
C ASP A 630 -6.66 16.96 -19.10
N ASP A 631 -5.54 16.35 -19.48
CA ASP A 631 -4.25 17.04 -19.59
C ASP A 631 -4.27 18.13 -20.66
N CYS A 632 -4.83 17.82 -21.84
CA CYS A 632 -4.98 18.81 -22.91
C CYS A 632 -5.88 19.98 -22.49
N ARG A 633 -7.00 19.73 -21.82
CA ARG A 633 -7.92 20.78 -21.37
C ARG A 633 -7.30 21.69 -20.33
N ILE A 634 -6.60 21.10 -19.35
CA ILE A 634 -5.90 21.85 -18.31
C ILE A 634 -4.78 22.69 -18.93
N THR A 635 -4.01 22.12 -19.85
CA THR A 635 -2.96 22.85 -20.57
C THR A 635 -3.52 24.04 -21.35
N GLN A 636 -4.64 23.86 -22.05
CA GLN A 636 -5.31 24.98 -22.74
C GLN A 636 -5.82 26.05 -21.78
N PHE A 637 -6.37 25.65 -20.63
CA PHE A 637 -6.80 26.58 -19.59
C PHE A 637 -5.62 27.43 -19.08
N LEU A 638 -4.51 26.79 -18.73
CA LEU A 638 -3.28 27.46 -18.28
C LEU A 638 -2.68 28.39 -19.33
N ASN A 639 -2.71 28.00 -20.61
CA ASN A 639 -2.21 28.84 -21.69
C ASN A 639 -3.07 30.10 -21.90
N LYS A 640 -4.36 30.07 -21.54
CA LYS A 640 -5.24 31.24 -21.59
C LYS A 640 -5.05 32.18 -20.40
N GLU A 641 -4.73 31.65 -19.21
CA GLU A 641 -4.46 32.50 -18.03
C GLU A 641 -3.11 33.23 -18.11
N ASN A 642 -2.14 32.68 -18.85
CA ASN A 642 -0.81 33.27 -19.05
C ASN A 642 -0.75 34.29 -20.21
N GLN A 643 -1.85 34.52 -20.93
CA GLN A 643 -2.01 35.51 -22.00
C GLN A 643 -2.77 36.72 -21.47
#